data_AF-A0AA41MHK5-F1
#
_entry.id   AF-A0AA41MHK5-F1
#
_cell.length_a   1.000
_cell.length_b   1.000
_cell.length_c   1.000
_cell.angle_alpha   90.00
_cell.angle_beta   90.00
_cell.angle_gamma   90.00
#
_symmetry.space_group_name_H-M   'P 1'
#
loop_
_entity.id
_entity.type
_entity.pdbx_description
1 polymer ?
#
loop_
_entity_poly.entity_id
_entity_poly.type
_entity_poly.pdbx_seq_one_letter_code
_entity_poly.pdbx_strand_id
1 'polypeptide(L)'
;MPLMVNTLGRSARARPLAVVLQALSAPARVMGSDYWVGPWRPHRPRGPIAALYRGPGPKYKLPPNTGYILHDPSRPRAPAYTFGARLPTQQSTCGPGPSHLVPARMTARGPDSAPAYSICGRLRHSAPFRTPGPGRYFPERAGNATYPSAPRHTIAPRNWGVRAEQQSPGPGAYSVPALLGPRVVGKVSAPTYSIYGRSTVGSCFQDLSKTPGPCAYHVVNPGVYKTRAPQFTMLARTSLPQDSTLKPGPAAYHVDQLPELIRRKRDGGRLSEEEIWGFVRAVVEGSAQGAQIGAMLMAIRLQGMDLEETSALTLALARSGQQLEWPEAWHQQLVDKHSTGGVGDKVSLILAPALAACGCKVPMISGRGLGHTGGTLDKLESIPGFNVIQSPQQMQVLLEQVGCCIVGQSKELVPADGILYAARDVTATVDSLPLITASILSKKAVEGLSALVIDVKFGGAAVFPDQEQARELARALVNVGAGLGLRVAAALTAMDNPLGRNVGHTLEVEEALLCLDGTGPPDLRDLVTRLGGVLLWLSGHVGNQAQGTARVAAALDDGSARRRFEQMLVAQGVDSNLARSLCFGTPAQRRQLLPHAREQEELLAPAAGTVERVQALPLALVLHELGAGRSRAGEPIRLGVGAELLVHVGQSLSRGTPWLRVHLDGPALTDSQRRALQGALVLSDRAPFPTPSPFAELVLPPTAAQP
;
A
#
# COMPACT_ATOMS: atom_id res chain seq x y z
N MET A 1 -18.00 -53.68 24.26
CA MET A 1 -18.15 -54.68 25.35
C MET A 1 -17.18 -55.83 25.07
N PRO A 2 -16.55 -56.48 26.07
CA PRO A 2 -16.65 -56.27 27.51
C PRO A 2 -15.30 -56.12 28.28
N LEU A 3 -15.44 -55.65 29.54
CA LEU A 3 -14.79 -56.03 30.83
C LEU A 3 -13.25 -55.95 30.98
N MET A 4 -12.66 -55.03 31.79
CA MET A 4 -12.57 -54.95 33.26
C MET A 4 -12.00 -56.19 33.98
N VAL A 5 -10.94 -56.02 34.79
CA VAL A 5 -10.90 -56.16 36.27
C VAL A 5 -9.44 -56.29 36.80
N ASN A 6 -9.09 -55.37 37.73
CA ASN A 6 -8.28 -55.43 38.98
C ASN A 6 -6.99 -56.31 39.10
N THR A 7 -6.03 -56.11 40.03
CA THR A 7 -6.15 -55.80 41.48
C THR A 7 -4.75 -55.66 42.15
N LEU A 8 -4.71 -54.94 43.29
CA LEU A 8 -3.86 -55.12 44.52
C LEU A 8 -2.39 -54.66 44.52
N GLY A 9 -1.83 -54.04 45.57
CA GLY A 9 -2.37 -53.60 46.86
C GLY A 9 -1.29 -53.33 47.94
N ARG A 10 -1.66 -52.55 48.98
CA ARG A 10 -1.23 -52.57 50.42
C ARG A 10 0.23 -52.17 50.78
N SER A 11 0.61 -51.64 51.95
CA SER A 11 0.00 -51.14 53.21
C SER A 11 1.14 -50.50 54.05
N ALA A 12 1.03 -49.31 54.65
CA ALA A 12 0.65 -48.97 56.04
C ALA A 12 1.60 -49.36 57.21
N ARG A 13 1.66 -48.43 58.20
CA ARG A 13 2.17 -48.43 59.61
C ARG A 13 3.62 -47.89 59.79
N ALA A 14 4.02 -46.96 60.67
CA ALA A 14 3.56 -46.23 61.88
C ALA A 14 4.56 -46.43 63.06
N ARG A 15 5.37 -45.39 63.36
CA ARG A 15 5.95 -44.82 64.64
C ARG A 15 6.43 -45.78 65.78
N PRO A 16 7.45 -45.43 66.64
CA PRO A 16 7.47 -44.20 67.47
C PRO A 16 8.84 -43.60 68.00
N LEU A 17 8.71 -42.36 68.54
CA LEU A 17 9.35 -41.62 69.69
C LEU A 17 10.83 -41.73 70.17
N ALA A 18 11.37 -40.52 70.46
CA ALA A 18 12.26 -40.06 71.58
C ALA A 18 13.79 -40.28 71.48
N VAL A 19 14.74 -39.47 72.01
CA VAL A 19 14.89 -38.17 72.72
C VAL A 19 16.43 -37.87 72.81
N VAL A 20 16.84 -36.63 73.11
CA VAL A 20 18.13 -36.12 73.68
C VAL A 20 19.09 -35.30 72.77
N LEU A 21 19.40 -34.09 73.27
CA LEU A 21 20.34 -33.04 72.84
C LEU A 21 21.82 -33.33 73.17
N GLN A 22 22.78 -32.86 72.36
CA GLN A 22 23.91 -31.99 72.81
C GLN A 22 24.82 -31.48 71.66
N ALA A 23 24.83 -30.15 71.51
CA ALA A 23 25.95 -29.20 71.38
C ALA A 23 27.32 -29.54 70.71
N LEU A 24 27.70 -28.64 69.78
CA LEU A 24 29.00 -27.94 69.59
C LEU A 24 30.14 -28.47 68.65
N SER A 25 30.54 -27.55 67.76
CA SER A 25 31.88 -27.22 67.20
C SER A 25 32.67 -28.12 66.22
N ALA A 26 32.73 -27.65 64.95
CA ALA A 26 33.83 -27.65 63.94
C ALA A 26 34.47 -29.00 63.46
N PRO A 27 35.27 -29.08 62.36
CA PRO A 27 35.58 -28.11 61.29
C PRO A 27 35.32 -28.64 59.85
N ALA A 28 35.49 -27.77 58.86
CA ALA A 28 35.42 -28.06 57.43
C ALA A 28 36.49 -29.07 56.98
N ARG A 29 36.07 -30.06 56.15
CA ARG A 29 36.98 -30.89 55.36
C ARG A 29 36.92 -30.44 53.90
N VAL A 30 38.04 -29.92 53.43
CA VAL A 30 38.33 -29.64 52.02
C VAL A 30 38.49 -30.96 51.27
N MET A 31 37.80 -31.14 50.15
CA MET A 31 38.19 -32.12 49.14
C MET A 31 37.85 -31.62 47.71
N GLY A 32 38.92 -31.49 46.92
CA GLY A 32 39.04 -31.91 45.53
C GLY A 32 38.05 -31.37 44.50
N SER A 33 38.48 -30.36 43.75
CA SER A 33 38.01 -30.09 42.39
C SER A 33 38.31 -31.32 41.52
N ASP A 34 37.28 -32.04 41.05
CA ASP A 34 37.24 -32.76 39.76
C ASP A 34 36.17 -33.86 39.75
N TYR A 35 34.90 -33.45 39.77
CA TYR A 35 33.80 -34.33 39.35
C TYR A 35 32.89 -33.57 38.39
N TRP A 36 32.94 -33.98 37.11
CA TRP A 36 32.07 -33.53 36.04
C TRP A 36 30.86 -34.47 35.91
N VAL A 37 29.69 -33.93 35.59
CA VAL A 37 28.46 -34.72 35.41
C VAL A 37 28.27 -35.02 33.92
N GLY A 38 28.55 -36.25 33.51
CA GLY A 38 28.17 -36.79 32.19
C GLY A 38 28.99 -36.29 30.99
N PRO A 39 28.95 -37.02 29.86
CA PRO A 39 30.00 -36.97 28.82
C PRO A 39 29.95 -35.76 27.86
N TRP A 40 29.01 -34.81 27.97
CA TRP A 40 29.04 -33.63 27.07
C TRP A 40 28.22 -32.42 27.59
N ARG A 41 28.90 -31.48 28.30
CA ARG A 41 28.83 -29.99 28.21
C ARG A 41 29.45 -29.32 29.45
N PRO A 42 30.24 -28.23 29.33
CA PRO A 42 31.13 -27.76 30.39
C PRO A 42 30.52 -26.59 31.16
N HIS A 43 30.06 -26.84 32.39
CA HIS A 43 29.78 -25.75 33.33
C HIS A 43 30.17 -26.20 34.73
N ARG A 44 31.00 -25.38 35.39
CA ARG A 44 31.47 -25.63 36.76
C ARG A 44 30.28 -25.58 37.73
N PRO A 45 30.22 -26.47 38.74
CA PRO A 45 29.17 -26.43 39.76
C PRO A 45 29.16 -25.08 40.47
N ARG A 46 28.00 -24.43 40.55
CA ARG A 46 27.80 -23.16 41.28
C ARG A 46 27.71 -23.43 42.78
N GLY A 47 28.86 -23.69 43.40
CA GLY A 47 29.00 -23.79 44.85
C GLY A 47 28.22 -24.94 45.51
N PRO A 48 28.40 -25.13 46.84
CA PRO A 48 27.77 -26.21 47.56
C PRO A 48 26.25 -25.99 47.69
N ILE A 49 25.47 -26.95 47.19
CA ILE A 49 24.01 -26.96 47.25
C ILE A 49 23.50 -27.56 48.58
N ALA A 50 22.34 -27.08 49.04
CA ALA A 50 21.81 -27.33 50.39
C ALA A 50 21.68 -28.81 50.80
N ALA A 51 21.61 -29.74 49.84
CA ALA A 51 21.61 -31.18 50.10
C ALA A 51 22.92 -31.69 50.73
N LEU A 52 24.00 -30.91 50.68
CA LEU A 52 25.31 -31.23 51.25
C LEU A 52 25.44 -30.92 52.76
N TYR A 53 24.41 -30.33 53.38
CA TYR A 53 24.42 -29.98 54.81
C TYR A 53 23.26 -30.69 55.54
N ARG A 54 23.57 -31.51 56.55
CA ARG A 54 22.56 -32.23 57.36
C ARG A 54 22.01 -31.44 58.56
N GLY A 55 22.20 -30.12 58.61
CA GLY A 55 21.71 -29.25 59.69
C GLY A 55 21.56 -27.79 59.23
N PRO A 56 20.86 -26.94 60.01
CA PRO A 56 20.44 -25.60 59.57
C PRO A 56 21.64 -24.65 59.55
N GLY A 57 22.39 -24.67 58.44
CA GLY A 57 23.40 -23.68 58.12
C GLY A 57 22.80 -22.30 57.83
N PRO A 58 23.64 -21.25 57.72
CA PRO A 58 23.24 -19.86 57.81
C PRO A 58 22.23 -19.48 56.72
N LYS A 59 21.09 -18.96 57.17
CA LYS A 59 19.93 -18.55 56.39
C LYS A 59 20.25 -17.29 55.59
N TYR A 60 21.00 -17.41 54.49
CA TYR A 60 21.03 -16.34 53.50
C TYR A 60 19.64 -16.26 52.87
N LYS A 61 18.97 -15.13 53.08
CA LYS A 61 17.64 -14.83 52.54
C LYS A 61 17.76 -14.80 51.01
N LEU A 62 17.25 -15.83 50.34
CA LEU A 62 17.11 -15.79 48.89
C LEU A 62 16.17 -14.62 48.53
N PRO A 63 16.56 -13.70 47.63
CA PRO A 63 15.65 -12.66 47.18
C PRO A 63 14.46 -13.31 46.47
N PRO A 64 13.23 -12.87 46.71
CA PRO A 64 12.07 -13.47 46.09
C PRO A 64 12.08 -13.21 44.57
N ASN A 65 11.67 -14.21 43.78
CA ASN A 65 11.57 -14.14 42.31
C ASN A 65 10.59 -13.07 41.79
N THR A 66 9.95 -12.32 42.68
CA THR A 66 8.99 -11.25 42.39
C THR A 66 9.57 -9.84 42.52
N GLY A 67 10.89 -9.70 42.69
CA GLY A 67 11.60 -8.42 42.55
C GLY A 67 11.33 -7.39 43.66
N TYR A 68 10.75 -7.80 44.80
CA TYR A 68 10.49 -6.90 45.93
C TYR A 68 10.91 -7.53 47.26
N ILE A 69 11.85 -6.88 47.97
CA ILE A 69 12.62 -7.48 49.08
C ILE A 69 11.84 -7.52 50.42
N LEU A 70 10.62 -6.96 50.47
CA LEU A 70 9.78 -6.84 51.69
C LEU A 70 8.34 -7.35 51.48
N HIS A 71 8.15 -8.51 50.87
CA HIS A 71 6.81 -9.10 50.75
C HIS A 71 6.40 -9.87 52.02
N ASP A 72 5.28 -9.46 52.64
CA ASP A 72 4.65 -10.17 53.76
C ASP A 72 3.78 -11.35 53.23
N PRO A 73 4.10 -12.62 53.57
CA PRO A 73 3.38 -13.79 53.07
C PRO A 73 1.93 -13.93 53.56
N SER A 74 1.54 -13.19 54.62
CA SER A 74 0.21 -13.30 55.23
C SER A 74 -0.88 -12.50 54.50
N ARG A 75 -0.49 -11.64 53.54
CA ARG A 75 -1.41 -10.78 52.79
C ARG A 75 -1.50 -11.18 51.31
N PRO A 76 -2.70 -11.42 50.76
CA PRO A 76 -2.85 -11.80 49.36
C PRO A 76 -2.60 -10.62 48.42
N ARG A 77 -1.74 -10.80 47.41
CA ARG A 77 -1.49 -9.82 46.34
C ARG A 77 -1.79 -10.40 44.97
N ALA A 78 -2.27 -9.57 44.04
CA ALA A 78 -2.58 -9.98 42.68
C ALA A 78 -1.32 -10.43 41.91
N PRO A 79 -1.41 -11.47 41.06
CA PRO A 79 -0.26 -12.05 40.35
C PRO A 79 0.34 -11.06 39.35
N ALA A 80 1.67 -10.98 39.31
CA ALA A 80 2.35 -9.91 38.58
C ALA A 80 2.45 -10.11 37.05
N TYR A 81 2.28 -11.33 36.52
CA TYR A 81 2.38 -11.57 35.08
C TYR A 81 1.52 -12.76 34.64
N THR A 82 0.81 -12.62 33.52
CA THR A 82 0.17 -13.73 32.80
C THR A 82 0.46 -13.55 31.31
N PHE A 83 1.41 -14.32 30.77
CA PHE A 83 1.54 -14.53 29.33
C PHE A 83 0.83 -15.85 29.03
N GLY A 84 -0.39 -15.76 28.48
CA GLY A 84 -1.17 -16.92 28.07
C GLY A 84 -2.67 -16.65 28.09
N ALA A 85 -3.34 -16.86 26.96
CA ALA A 85 -4.79 -16.76 26.87
C ALA A 85 -5.46 -17.77 27.82
N ARG A 86 -6.46 -17.34 28.59
CA ARG A 86 -7.23 -18.23 29.47
C ARG A 86 -8.07 -19.17 28.62
N LEU A 87 -7.76 -20.47 28.64
CA LEU A 87 -8.71 -21.50 28.23
C LEU A 87 -9.86 -21.56 29.25
N PRO A 88 -11.12 -21.84 28.83
CA PRO A 88 -12.23 -21.99 29.76
C PRO A 88 -11.97 -23.20 30.66
N THR A 89 -12.04 -23.01 31.98
CA THR A 89 -11.96 -24.10 32.94
C THR A 89 -13.17 -25.04 32.79
N GLN A 90 -12.92 -26.32 32.54
CA GLN A 90 -13.93 -27.37 32.65
C GLN A 90 -14.51 -27.37 34.07
N GLN A 91 -15.84 -27.27 34.19
CA GLN A 91 -16.52 -27.44 35.46
C GLN A 91 -16.55 -28.94 35.81
N SER A 92 -15.78 -29.34 36.83
CA SER A 92 -15.95 -30.64 37.47
C SER A 92 -17.26 -30.62 38.27
N THR A 93 -18.21 -31.46 37.88
CA THR A 93 -19.47 -31.69 38.60
C THR A 93 -19.17 -32.36 39.94
N CYS A 94 -19.21 -31.60 41.03
CA CYS A 94 -19.32 -32.14 42.38
C CYS A 94 -20.82 -32.25 42.71
N GLY A 95 -21.30 -33.48 42.95
CA GLY A 95 -22.70 -33.77 43.30
C GLY A 95 -23.15 -33.15 44.63
N PRO A 96 -24.46 -33.18 44.92
CA PRO A 96 -25.05 -32.37 45.97
C PRO A 96 -24.74 -32.95 47.36
N GLY A 97 -24.00 -32.19 48.17
CA GLY A 97 -23.96 -32.35 49.63
C GLY A 97 -25.19 -31.74 50.30
N PRO A 98 -25.49 -32.09 51.57
CA PRO A 98 -26.82 -32.06 52.17
C PRO A 98 -27.35 -30.67 52.58
N SER A 99 -26.85 -29.58 51.99
CA SER A 99 -27.26 -28.22 52.33
C SER A 99 -28.11 -27.52 51.24
N HIS A 100 -28.52 -28.22 50.19
CA HIS A 100 -29.34 -27.64 49.12
C HIS A 100 -30.66 -28.37 48.98
N LEU A 101 -31.75 -27.74 49.47
CA LEU A 101 -33.12 -28.14 49.17
C LEU A 101 -33.36 -27.98 47.67
N VAL A 102 -33.57 -29.10 46.98
CA VAL A 102 -33.96 -29.12 45.57
C VAL A 102 -35.44 -28.70 45.47
N PRO A 103 -35.79 -27.66 44.70
CA PRO A 103 -37.18 -27.26 44.50
C PRO A 103 -37.99 -28.41 43.87
N ALA A 104 -39.23 -28.62 44.32
CA ALA A 104 -40.06 -29.80 43.99
C ALA A 104 -40.35 -30.05 42.50
N ARG A 105 -39.97 -29.14 41.59
CA ARG A 105 -40.15 -29.25 40.13
C ARG A 105 -38.84 -29.44 39.36
N MET A 106 -37.76 -29.87 40.01
CA MET A 106 -36.45 -30.07 39.38
C MET A 106 -36.20 -31.57 39.11
N THR A 107 -36.11 -31.97 37.84
CA THR A 107 -35.74 -33.34 37.45
C THR A 107 -34.25 -33.45 37.12
N ALA A 108 -33.73 -34.68 36.99
CA ALA A 108 -32.32 -34.93 36.64
C ALA A 108 -31.87 -34.32 35.29
N ARG A 109 -32.82 -33.86 34.45
CA ARG A 109 -32.55 -33.19 33.16
C ARG A 109 -32.93 -31.70 33.15
N GLY A 110 -33.32 -31.13 34.28
CA GLY A 110 -33.71 -29.72 34.43
C GLY A 110 -35.11 -29.52 35.04
N PRO A 111 -35.53 -28.25 35.23
CA PRO A 111 -36.84 -27.92 35.75
C PRO A 111 -37.97 -28.38 34.80
N ASP A 112 -39.03 -28.95 35.37
CA ASP A 112 -40.23 -29.41 34.66
C ASP A 112 -41.09 -28.20 34.25
N SER A 113 -40.64 -27.53 33.19
CA SER A 113 -41.31 -26.40 32.55
C SER A 113 -41.11 -26.46 31.04
N ALA A 114 -42.10 -26.03 30.27
CA ALA A 114 -42.07 -26.08 28.80
C ALA A 114 -40.80 -25.43 28.22
N PRO A 115 -40.18 -26.04 27.19
CA PRO A 115 -38.90 -25.55 26.65
C PRO A 115 -39.07 -24.18 25.99
N ALA A 116 -38.38 -23.18 26.52
CA ALA A 116 -38.32 -21.84 25.94
C ALA A 116 -37.26 -21.80 24.84
N TYR A 117 -37.69 -21.81 23.57
CA TYR A 117 -36.81 -21.55 22.44
C TYR A 117 -36.51 -20.05 22.34
N SER A 118 -35.24 -19.67 22.31
CA SER A 118 -34.81 -18.32 21.92
C SER A 118 -33.51 -18.37 21.14
N ILE A 119 -33.51 -17.81 19.92
CA ILE A 119 -32.42 -17.85 18.93
C ILE A 119 -31.46 -16.64 19.09
N CYS A 120 -31.38 -16.05 20.28
CA CYS A 120 -30.49 -14.90 20.52
C CYS A 120 -29.71 -15.09 21.83
N GLY A 121 -28.38 -15.00 21.75
CA GLY A 121 -27.51 -15.01 22.92
C GLY A 121 -27.82 -13.84 23.86
N ARG A 122 -28.01 -14.13 25.16
CA ARG A 122 -28.28 -13.10 26.16
C ARG A 122 -27.09 -12.14 26.30
N LEU A 123 -27.31 -10.87 26.00
CA LEU A 123 -26.43 -9.78 26.43
C LEU A 123 -26.43 -9.71 27.97
N ARG A 124 -25.25 -9.78 28.58
CA ARG A 124 -25.10 -9.51 30.02
C ARG A 124 -25.35 -8.02 30.24
N HIS A 125 -26.46 -7.67 30.89
CA HIS A 125 -26.65 -6.32 31.40
C HIS A 125 -25.53 -6.01 32.40
N SER A 126 -24.82 -4.89 32.20
CA SER A 126 -23.91 -4.35 33.20
C SER A 126 -24.71 -4.02 34.46
N ALA A 127 -24.31 -4.56 35.60
CA ALA A 127 -24.99 -4.30 36.87
C ALA A 127 -24.98 -2.78 37.16
N PRO A 128 -26.11 -2.20 37.61
CA PRO A 128 -26.16 -0.78 37.95
C PRO A 128 -25.16 -0.46 39.06
N PHE A 129 -24.43 0.65 38.89
CA PHE A 129 -23.43 1.13 39.84
C PHE A 129 -24.10 1.47 41.17
N ARG A 130 -23.91 0.62 42.18
CA ARG A 130 -24.38 0.86 43.54
C ARG A 130 -23.30 1.63 44.30
N THR A 131 -23.55 2.90 44.57
CA THR A 131 -22.71 3.71 45.47
C THR A 131 -22.70 3.07 46.87
N PRO A 132 -21.53 2.68 47.41
CA PRO A 132 -21.46 2.08 48.73
C PRO A 132 -21.70 3.14 49.81
N GLY A 133 -22.52 2.81 50.81
CA GLY A 133 -22.71 3.65 52.00
C GLY A 133 -21.42 3.74 52.85
N PRO A 134 -21.35 4.72 53.77
CA PRO A 134 -20.18 4.92 54.63
C PRO A 134 -19.92 3.65 55.45
N GLY A 135 -18.73 3.06 55.27
CA GLY A 135 -18.34 1.75 55.85
C GLY A 135 -18.25 0.59 54.86
N ARG A 136 -18.71 0.73 53.60
CA ARG A 136 -18.53 -0.28 52.53
C ARG A 136 -17.37 0.02 51.57
N TYR A 137 -16.60 1.07 51.81
CA TYR A 137 -15.39 1.36 51.05
C TYR A 137 -14.27 0.44 51.51
N PHE A 138 -13.87 -0.52 50.67
CA PHE A 138 -12.70 -1.37 50.90
C PHE A 138 -11.54 -0.88 50.02
N PRO A 139 -10.67 0.02 50.52
CA PRO A 139 -9.57 0.57 49.73
C PRO A 139 -8.57 -0.51 49.25
N GLU A 140 -8.54 -1.66 49.90
CA GLU A 140 -7.64 -2.78 49.54
C GLU A 140 -8.09 -3.59 48.31
N ARG A 141 -9.29 -3.32 47.79
CA ARG A 141 -9.81 -3.91 46.53
C ARG A 141 -9.76 -2.94 45.35
N ALA A 142 -9.26 -1.73 45.55
CA ALA A 142 -9.05 -0.80 44.45
C ALA A 142 -7.95 -1.34 43.51
N GLY A 143 -8.20 -1.27 42.20
CA GLY A 143 -7.26 -1.74 41.19
C GLY A 143 -5.94 -0.96 41.20
N ASN A 144 -5.00 -1.37 40.35
CA ASN A 144 -3.59 -0.93 40.26
C ASN A 144 -3.29 0.59 40.24
N ALA A 145 -4.29 1.47 40.28
CA ALA A 145 -4.15 2.92 40.40
C ALA A 145 -3.77 3.40 41.81
N THR A 146 -3.99 2.61 42.86
CA THR A 146 -3.72 3.01 44.27
C THR A 146 -2.40 2.47 44.83
N TYR A 147 -1.71 1.59 44.12
CA TYR A 147 -0.40 1.06 44.55
C TYR A 147 0.70 1.54 43.60
N PRO A 148 1.87 1.98 44.10
CA PRO A 148 2.98 2.37 43.24
C PRO A 148 3.44 1.16 42.42
N SER A 149 3.28 1.23 41.10
CA SER A 149 3.80 0.26 40.13
C SER A 149 4.85 0.92 39.24
N ALA A 150 5.94 0.22 38.95
CA ALA A 150 6.95 0.72 38.02
C ALA A 150 6.36 1.01 36.63
N PRO A 151 6.86 2.03 35.89
CA PRO A 151 6.33 2.40 34.58
C PRO A 151 6.45 1.25 33.58
N ARG A 152 5.37 0.99 32.83
CA ARG A 152 5.35 0.02 31.73
C ARG A 152 5.84 0.68 30.44
N HIS A 153 6.95 0.20 29.89
CA HIS A 153 7.36 0.52 28.53
C HIS A 153 6.64 -0.40 27.55
N THR A 154 5.87 0.15 26.61
CA THR A 154 5.19 -0.61 25.56
C THR A 154 5.47 0.07 24.21
N ILE A 155 5.89 -0.72 23.23
CA ILE A 155 6.16 -0.27 21.86
C ILE A 155 4.83 -0.37 21.07
N ALA A 156 3.95 0.61 21.27
CA ALA A 156 2.75 0.79 20.44
C ALA A 156 2.29 2.27 20.53
N PRO A 157 1.82 2.88 19.44
CA PRO A 157 1.38 4.27 19.44
C PRO A 157 0.12 4.43 20.29
N ARG A 158 0.18 5.32 21.28
CA ARG A 158 -0.97 5.73 22.08
C ARG A 158 -1.80 6.73 21.29
N ASN A 159 -2.94 6.30 20.74
CA ASN A 159 -4.03 7.19 20.39
C ASN A 159 -5.37 6.49 20.66
N TRP A 160 -5.81 6.51 21.92
CA TRP A 160 -7.23 6.37 22.24
C TRP A 160 -7.57 7.11 23.53
N GLY A 161 -8.18 8.29 23.37
CA GLY A 161 -9.17 8.83 24.31
C GLY A 161 -8.69 9.42 25.63
N VAL A 162 -7.97 10.54 25.61
CA VAL A 162 -8.06 11.63 26.62
C VAL A 162 -7.73 12.91 25.84
N ARG A 163 -8.60 13.91 25.71
CA ARG A 163 -8.90 14.94 26.73
C ARG A 163 -10.23 15.62 26.45
N ALA A 164 -11.18 15.47 27.37
CA ALA A 164 -12.01 16.58 27.79
C ALA A 164 -11.88 16.65 29.31
N GLU A 165 -11.21 17.69 29.77
CA GLU A 165 -11.01 18.00 31.18
C GLU A 165 -12.38 18.21 31.83
N GLN A 166 -12.80 17.31 32.73
CA GLN A 166 -13.81 17.66 33.72
C GLN A 166 -13.14 18.58 34.74
N GLN A 167 -13.20 19.88 34.48
CA GLN A 167 -12.93 20.91 35.48
C GLN A 167 -14.14 21.01 36.41
N SER A 168 -14.08 20.32 37.54
CA SER A 168 -14.87 20.65 38.71
C SER A 168 -13.94 20.59 39.90
N PRO A 169 -13.48 21.73 40.44
CA PRO A 169 -12.62 21.73 41.61
C PRO A 169 -13.40 21.21 42.82
N GLY A 170 -12.81 20.28 43.57
CA GLY A 170 -13.38 19.78 44.83
C GLY A 170 -13.45 20.88 45.90
N PRO A 171 -14.33 20.73 46.91
CA PRO A 171 -14.53 21.74 47.95
C PRO A 171 -13.24 21.84 48.79
N GLY A 172 -12.46 22.90 48.57
CA GLY A 172 -11.16 23.12 49.20
C GLY A 172 -10.08 23.68 48.27
N ALA A 173 -10.34 23.78 46.95
CA ALA A 173 -9.38 24.28 45.97
C ALA A 173 -9.36 25.82 45.77
N TYR A 174 -10.08 26.59 46.61
CA TYR A 174 -10.06 28.05 46.53
C TYR A 174 -9.23 28.66 47.67
N SER A 175 -8.06 29.19 47.33
CA SER A 175 -7.31 30.12 48.17
C SER A 175 -7.28 31.49 47.47
N VAL A 176 -7.84 32.52 48.10
CA VAL A 176 -7.89 33.88 47.55
C VAL A 176 -6.53 34.58 47.73
N PRO A 177 -5.91 35.15 46.67
CA PRO A 177 -4.70 35.96 46.80
C PRO A 177 -5.00 37.36 47.37
N ALA A 178 -4.07 37.91 48.16
CA ALA A 178 -4.18 39.21 48.81
C ALA A 178 -4.21 40.38 47.81
N LEU A 179 -5.10 41.35 48.08
CA LEU A 179 -5.54 42.41 47.16
C LEU A 179 -4.85 43.79 47.36
N LEU A 180 -3.59 43.85 47.82
CA LEU A 180 -2.87 45.13 48.00
C LEU A 180 -1.39 45.03 47.62
N GLY A 181 -0.92 46.04 46.86
CA GLY A 181 0.48 46.24 46.43
C GLY A 181 1.46 46.62 47.56
N PRO A 182 2.72 46.98 47.23
CA PRO A 182 3.90 46.28 47.73
C PRO A 182 4.48 46.90 49.02
N ARG A 183 5.11 46.07 49.86
CA ARG A 183 5.84 46.53 51.07
C ARG A 183 7.20 45.85 51.27
N VAL A 184 7.95 45.51 50.22
CA VAL A 184 9.34 45.05 50.38
C VAL A 184 10.26 45.59 49.27
N VAL A 185 11.41 46.07 49.72
CA VAL A 185 12.51 46.65 48.94
C VAL A 185 13.15 45.58 48.06
N GLY A 186 13.30 45.88 46.77
CA GLY A 186 14.25 45.17 45.90
C GLY A 186 13.71 44.36 44.74
N LYS A 187 12.84 44.93 43.89
CA LYS A 187 12.74 44.74 42.40
C LYS A 187 11.32 44.47 41.90
N VAL A 188 11.02 44.67 40.61
CA VAL A 188 10.96 45.91 39.80
C VAL A 188 9.59 45.83 39.12
N SER A 189 8.83 46.91 39.09
CA SER A 189 7.54 46.97 38.39
C SER A 189 7.72 46.95 36.86
N ALA A 190 6.80 46.30 36.16
CA ALA A 190 6.82 46.14 34.70
C ALA A 190 6.73 47.48 33.95
N PRO A 191 7.32 47.59 32.74
CA PRO A 191 7.06 48.74 31.89
C PRO A 191 5.67 48.65 31.27
N THR A 192 4.93 49.74 31.47
CA THR A 192 3.70 50.10 30.77
C THR A 192 4.04 50.48 29.33
N TYR A 193 3.41 49.83 28.36
CA TYR A 193 3.26 50.38 27.00
C TYR A 193 1.82 50.22 26.55
N SER A 194 1.26 51.33 26.08
CA SER A 194 0.01 51.45 25.34
C SER A 194 0.34 51.80 23.89
N ILE A 195 -0.46 51.28 22.93
CA ILE A 195 -1.08 51.99 21.79
C ILE A 195 -1.41 51.01 20.62
N TYR A 196 -2.73 50.86 20.45
CA TYR A 196 -3.57 50.71 19.25
C TYR A 196 -3.59 49.47 18.33
N GLY A 197 -4.85 49.07 18.08
CA GLY A 197 -5.33 48.58 16.78
C GLY A 197 -5.67 47.09 16.72
N ARG A 198 -6.82 46.65 17.28
CA ARG A 198 -7.36 45.32 16.96
C ARG A 198 -8.86 45.33 16.69
N SER A 199 -9.16 44.98 15.43
CA SER A 199 -10.31 44.26 14.87
C SER A 199 -11.60 44.13 15.71
N THR A 200 -12.73 44.47 15.10
CA THR A 200 -14.10 44.26 15.60
C THR A 200 -14.57 42.80 15.56
N VAL A 201 -13.76 41.86 15.06
CA VAL A 201 -14.12 40.43 15.00
C VAL A 201 -13.61 39.74 16.28
N GLY A 202 -14.55 39.33 17.15
CA GLY A 202 -14.26 38.64 18.43
C GLY A 202 -14.36 39.52 19.69
N SER A 203 -15.03 40.67 19.63
CA SER A 203 -15.22 41.52 20.82
C SER A 203 -16.21 40.92 21.83
N CYS A 204 -16.00 41.22 23.12
CA CYS A 204 -16.85 40.85 24.27
C CYS A 204 -18.35 41.10 24.06
N PHE A 205 -18.71 42.12 23.27
CA PHE A 205 -20.12 42.47 23.01
C PHE A 205 -20.84 41.45 22.12
N GLN A 206 -20.12 40.67 21.31
CA GLN A 206 -20.73 39.66 20.43
C GLN A 206 -21.18 38.43 21.23
N ASP A 207 -20.50 38.10 22.33
CA ASP A 207 -20.79 36.94 23.18
C ASP A 207 -21.98 37.18 24.14
N LEU A 208 -22.25 38.45 24.48
CA LEU A 208 -23.41 38.85 25.28
C LEU A 208 -24.76 38.65 24.56
N SER A 209 -24.76 38.49 23.23
CA SER A 209 -25.98 38.21 22.44
C SER A 209 -26.35 36.73 22.35
N LYS A 210 -25.40 35.83 22.66
CA LYS A 210 -25.59 34.36 22.51
C LYS A 210 -25.89 33.65 23.83
N THR A 211 -25.81 34.35 24.95
CA THR A 211 -26.06 33.79 26.27
C THR A 211 -27.27 34.49 26.88
N PRO A 212 -28.46 33.87 26.90
CA PRO A 212 -29.61 34.49 27.53
C PRO A 212 -29.33 34.69 29.04
N GLY A 213 -29.52 35.92 29.52
CA GLY A 213 -29.38 36.24 30.94
C GLY A 213 -30.34 35.41 31.81
N PRO A 214 -30.11 35.33 33.13
CA PRO A 214 -30.78 34.40 34.05
C PRO A 214 -32.32 34.55 34.16
N CYS A 215 -32.92 35.54 33.51
CA CYS A 215 -34.38 35.76 33.45
C CYS A 215 -35.01 35.49 32.07
N ALA A 216 -34.28 34.96 31.09
CA ALA A 216 -34.79 34.68 29.73
C ALA A 216 -35.20 33.20 29.51
N TYR A 217 -35.25 32.39 30.55
CA TYR A 217 -35.80 31.03 30.48
C TYR A 217 -37.33 31.08 30.46
N HIS A 218 -37.95 30.47 29.47
CA HIS A 218 -39.41 30.31 29.43
C HIS A 218 -39.88 29.50 30.65
N VAL A 219 -40.80 30.09 31.42
CA VAL A 219 -41.47 29.41 32.53
C VAL A 219 -42.24 28.21 31.97
N VAL A 220 -41.84 27.01 32.40
CA VAL A 220 -42.47 25.75 32.02
C VAL A 220 -43.94 25.79 32.45
N ASN A 221 -44.85 25.37 31.56
CA ASN A 221 -46.29 25.39 31.84
C ASN A 221 -46.60 24.63 33.16
N PRO A 222 -47.24 25.26 34.17
CA PRO A 222 -47.51 24.66 35.48
C PRO A 222 -48.38 23.38 35.42
N GLY A 223 -49.03 23.11 34.27
CA GLY A 223 -49.78 21.88 34.04
C GLY A 223 -48.92 20.61 33.91
N VAL A 224 -47.61 20.74 33.70
CA VAL A 224 -46.69 19.58 33.58
C VAL A 224 -46.46 18.89 34.92
N TYR A 225 -46.65 19.60 36.04
CA TYR A 225 -46.34 19.11 37.39
C TYR A 225 -47.54 19.00 38.33
N LYS A 226 -48.79 19.09 37.83
CA LYS A 226 -49.93 18.67 38.65
C LYS A 226 -49.92 17.15 38.78
N THR A 227 -49.66 16.69 39.99
CA THR A 227 -49.83 15.31 40.46
C THR A 227 -51.20 14.78 40.02
N ARG A 228 -51.22 13.94 38.97
CA ARG A 228 -52.36 13.07 38.73
C ARG A 228 -52.38 12.02 39.84
N ALA A 229 -53.51 11.89 40.52
CA ALA A 229 -53.75 10.82 41.49
C ALA A 229 -53.46 9.44 40.84
N PRO A 230 -52.92 8.47 41.60
CA PRO A 230 -52.56 7.18 41.03
C PRO A 230 -53.82 6.43 40.59
N GLN A 231 -53.98 6.25 39.27
CA GLN A 231 -54.89 5.22 38.75
C GLN A 231 -54.22 3.86 38.93
N PHE A 232 -54.41 3.24 40.09
CA PHE A 232 -54.28 1.79 40.16
C PHE A 232 -55.47 1.19 39.40
N THR A 233 -55.19 0.55 38.27
CA THR A 233 -56.14 -0.36 37.64
C THR A 233 -55.57 -1.76 37.78
N MET A 234 -56.23 -2.61 38.56
CA MET A 234 -55.96 -4.05 38.62
C MET A 234 -56.53 -4.75 37.38
N LEU A 235 -56.06 -4.39 36.18
CA LEU A 235 -56.38 -5.11 34.96
C LEU A 235 -55.09 -5.49 34.23
N ALA A 236 -55.02 -6.76 33.83
CA ALA A 236 -53.87 -7.35 33.17
C ALA A 236 -53.52 -6.58 31.89
N ARG A 237 -52.29 -6.11 31.77
CA ARG A 237 -51.75 -5.55 30.52
C ARG A 237 -51.58 -6.69 29.52
N THR A 238 -52.43 -6.77 28.51
CA THR A 238 -52.41 -7.79 27.45
C THR A 238 -51.52 -7.44 26.26
N SER A 239 -50.89 -6.27 26.23
CA SER A 239 -50.00 -5.86 25.13
C SER A 239 -48.53 -5.88 25.56
N LEU A 240 -47.74 -6.76 24.92
CA LEU A 240 -46.28 -6.80 25.11
C LEU A 240 -45.63 -5.48 24.64
N PRO A 241 -44.59 -5.00 25.33
CA PRO A 241 -43.86 -3.82 24.91
C PRO A 241 -43.20 -4.09 23.55
N GLN A 242 -43.60 -3.33 22.53
CA GLN A 242 -42.99 -3.42 21.22
C GLN A 242 -41.63 -2.70 21.22
N ASP A 243 -40.69 -3.31 20.52
CA ASP A 243 -39.34 -2.84 20.27
C ASP A 243 -39.38 -1.49 19.55
N SER A 244 -39.08 -0.40 20.25
CA SER A 244 -39.04 0.97 19.70
C SER A 244 -37.76 1.25 18.90
N THR A 245 -36.92 0.24 18.68
CA THR A 245 -35.71 0.39 17.88
C THR A 245 -36.12 0.41 16.41
N LEU A 246 -35.89 1.54 15.73
CA LEU A 246 -36.01 1.65 14.27
C LEU A 246 -35.06 0.64 13.61
N LYS A 247 -35.56 -0.55 13.28
CA LYS A 247 -34.84 -1.52 12.46
C LYS A 247 -35.07 -1.15 11.01
N PRO A 248 -34.03 -0.74 10.26
CA PRO A 248 -34.19 -0.43 8.85
C PRO A 248 -34.74 -1.65 8.13
N GLY A 249 -35.79 -1.45 7.33
CA GLY A 249 -36.35 -2.50 6.48
C GLY A 249 -35.35 -2.96 5.41
N PRO A 250 -35.65 -4.02 4.65
CA PRO A 250 -34.76 -4.54 3.60
C PRO A 250 -34.33 -3.48 2.56
N ALA A 251 -35.16 -2.45 2.35
CA ALA A 251 -34.90 -1.32 1.45
C ALA A 251 -34.16 -0.13 2.10
N ALA A 252 -33.86 -0.20 3.40
CA ALA A 252 -33.12 0.83 4.15
C ALA A 252 -31.64 0.45 4.39
N TYR A 253 -31.20 -0.70 3.86
CA TYR A 253 -29.78 -0.91 3.60
C TYR A 253 -29.41 -0.06 2.38
N HIS A 254 -28.61 0.99 2.58
CA HIS A 254 -27.97 1.66 1.47
C HIS A 254 -27.19 0.61 0.66
N VAL A 255 -27.62 0.37 -0.58
CA VAL A 255 -26.94 -0.50 -1.56
C VAL A 255 -25.54 0.04 -1.88
N ASP A 256 -25.25 1.28 -1.45
CA ASP A 256 -24.03 2.04 -1.68
C ASP A 256 -22.87 1.73 -0.70
N GLN A 257 -23.01 0.78 0.22
CA GLN A 257 -21.90 0.47 1.11
C GLN A 257 -20.82 -0.32 0.38
N LEU A 258 -19.61 0.26 0.26
CA LEU A 258 -18.43 -0.37 -0.35
C LEU A 258 -18.21 -1.85 0.00
N PRO A 259 -18.37 -2.31 1.26
CA PRO A 259 -18.25 -3.74 1.60
C PRO A 259 -19.23 -4.65 0.85
N GLU A 260 -20.42 -4.16 0.52
CA GLU A 260 -21.43 -4.92 -0.23
C GLU A 260 -21.05 -5.06 -1.70
N LEU A 261 -20.54 -3.98 -2.32
CA LEU A 261 -19.98 -4.04 -3.68
C LEU A 261 -18.81 -5.03 -3.75
N ILE A 262 -17.90 -4.97 -2.78
CA ILE A 262 -16.78 -5.91 -2.66
C ILE A 262 -17.29 -7.35 -2.49
N ARG A 263 -18.28 -7.57 -1.61
CA ARG A 263 -18.89 -8.90 -1.40
C ARG A 263 -19.44 -9.45 -2.70
N ARG A 264 -20.23 -8.65 -3.43
CA ARG A 264 -20.82 -9.07 -4.69
C ARG A 264 -19.77 -9.47 -5.70
N LYS A 265 -18.75 -8.61 -5.91
CA LYS A 265 -17.72 -8.90 -6.90
C LYS A 265 -16.85 -10.10 -6.50
N ARG A 266 -16.54 -10.25 -5.21
CA ARG A 266 -15.84 -11.41 -4.65
C ARG A 266 -16.59 -12.71 -4.93
N ASP A 267 -17.92 -12.70 -4.85
CA ASP A 267 -18.79 -13.86 -5.05
C ASP A 267 -19.10 -14.12 -6.55
N GLY A 268 -18.37 -13.46 -7.47
CA GLY A 268 -18.55 -13.62 -8.92
C GLY A 268 -19.73 -12.86 -9.51
N GLY A 269 -20.39 -12.00 -8.71
CA GLY A 269 -21.49 -11.17 -9.17
C GLY A 269 -21.03 -10.02 -10.06
N ARG A 270 -21.91 -9.61 -10.96
CA ARG A 270 -21.74 -8.45 -11.84
C ARG A 270 -22.05 -7.15 -11.09
N LEU A 271 -21.27 -6.10 -11.33
CA LEU A 271 -21.53 -4.74 -10.83
C LEU A 271 -22.32 -3.95 -11.88
N SER A 272 -23.33 -3.19 -11.44
CA SER A 272 -24.01 -2.25 -12.34
C SER A 272 -23.13 -1.04 -12.64
N GLU A 273 -23.45 -0.29 -13.69
CA GLU A 273 -22.77 0.97 -14.01
C GLU A 273 -22.80 1.94 -12.81
N GLU A 274 -23.95 2.11 -12.17
CA GLU A 274 -24.15 2.98 -11.00
C GLU A 274 -23.25 2.57 -9.82
N GLU A 275 -23.09 1.26 -9.59
CA GLU A 275 -22.24 0.72 -8.54
C GLU A 275 -20.74 0.97 -8.81
N ILE A 276 -20.33 0.84 -10.08
CA ILE A 276 -18.96 1.15 -10.52
C ILE A 276 -18.67 2.64 -10.34
N TRP A 277 -19.60 3.51 -10.74
CA TRP A 277 -19.51 4.95 -10.51
C TRP A 277 -19.43 5.30 -9.04
N GLY A 278 -20.26 4.68 -8.20
CA GLY A 278 -20.23 4.86 -6.75
C GLY A 278 -18.88 4.47 -6.15
N PHE A 279 -18.29 3.34 -6.57
CA PHE A 279 -16.96 2.92 -6.16
C PHE A 279 -15.89 3.92 -6.58
N VAL A 280 -15.84 4.30 -7.86
CA VAL A 280 -14.82 5.23 -8.39
C VAL A 280 -14.91 6.59 -7.71
N ARG A 281 -16.13 7.11 -7.49
CA ARG A 281 -16.33 8.36 -6.75
C ARG A 281 -15.80 8.25 -5.32
N ALA A 282 -16.10 7.15 -4.62
CA ALA A 282 -15.61 6.94 -3.27
C ALA A 282 -14.07 6.87 -3.17
N VAL A 283 -13.41 6.36 -4.21
CA VAL A 283 -11.94 6.37 -4.33
C VAL A 283 -11.41 7.81 -4.41
N VAL A 284 -12.01 8.66 -5.25
CA VAL A 284 -11.56 10.06 -5.44
C VAL A 284 -11.85 10.94 -4.24
N GLU A 285 -13.03 10.78 -3.62
CA GLU A 285 -13.45 11.54 -2.44
C GLU A 285 -12.70 11.13 -1.15
N GLY A 286 -11.95 10.02 -1.19
CA GLY A 286 -11.21 9.48 -0.05
C GLY A 286 -12.10 8.78 0.99
N SER A 287 -13.37 8.50 0.67
CA SER A 287 -14.26 7.72 1.53
C SER A 287 -13.98 6.22 1.44
N ALA A 288 -13.37 5.74 0.34
CA ALA A 288 -12.84 4.40 0.22
C ALA A 288 -11.47 4.27 0.92
N GLN A 289 -11.40 3.43 1.96
CA GLN A 289 -10.15 3.14 2.65
C GLN A 289 -9.23 2.27 1.78
N GLY A 290 -7.91 2.37 1.98
CA GLY A 290 -6.94 1.56 1.22
C GLY A 290 -7.20 0.05 1.27
N ALA A 291 -7.67 -0.47 2.40
CA ALA A 291 -8.07 -1.89 2.52
C ALA A 291 -9.28 -2.26 1.64
N GLN A 292 -10.24 -1.34 1.48
CA GLN A 292 -11.40 -1.55 0.61
C GLN A 292 -11.00 -1.50 -0.86
N ILE A 293 -10.13 -0.58 -1.23
CA ILE A 293 -9.56 -0.48 -2.58
C ILE A 293 -8.82 -1.77 -2.93
N GLY A 294 -7.89 -2.21 -2.07
CA GLY A 294 -7.15 -3.44 -2.27
C GLY A 294 -8.05 -4.68 -2.36
N ALA A 295 -9.11 -4.75 -1.53
CA ALA A 295 -10.07 -5.85 -1.57
C ALA A 295 -10.89 -5.89 -2.87
N MET A 296 -11.35 -4.73 -3.37
CA MET A 296 -12.07 -4.65 -4.65
C MET A 296 -11.14 -5.01 -5.82
N LEU A 297 -9.91 -4.49 -5.84
CA LEU A 297 -8.92 -4.81 -6.87
C LEU A 297 -8.62 -6.31 -6.91
N MET A 298 -8.45 -6.95 -5.74
CA MET A 298 -8.24 -8.39 -5.65
C MET A 298 -9.47 -9.18 -6.11
N ALA A 299 -10.69 -8.73 -5.75
CA ALA A 299 -11.92 -9.35 -6.22
C ALA A 299 -12.02 -9.31 -7.76
N ILE A 300 -11.74 -8.16 -8.38
CA ILE A 300 -11.70 -8.00 -9.83
C ILE A 300 -10.58 -8.86 -10.45
N ARG A 301 -9.41 -8.93 -9.82
CA ARG A 301 -8.29 -9.75 -10.32
C ARG A 301 -8.64 -11.23 -10.40
N LEU A 302 -9.39 -11.75 -9.42
CA LEU A 302 -9.75 -13.17 -9.30
C LEU A 302 -11.03 -13.54 -10.07
N GLN A 303 -12.02 -12.65 -10.13
CA GLN A 303 -13.33 -12.92 -10.74
C GLN A 303 -13.48 -12.31 -12.15
N GLY A 304 -12.57 -11.43 -12.56
CA GLY A 304 -12.65 -10.71 -13.84
C GLY A 304 -13.78 -9.69 -13.88
N MET A 305 -13.97 -9.07 -15.04
CA MET A 305 -15.12 -8.23 -15.38
C MET A 305 -15.51 -8.53 -16.82
N ASP A 306 -16.80 -8.45 -17.13
CA ASP A 306 -17.23 -8.52 -18.52
C ASP A 306 -16.97 -7.22 -19.29
N LEU A 307 -17.30 -7.20 -20.58
CA LEU A 307 -17.05 -6.06 -21.46
C LEU A 307 -17.82 -4.81 -21.06
N GLU A 308 -19.06 -4.96 -20.58
CA GLU A 308 -19.91 -3.85 -20.15
C GLU A 308 -19.39 -3.26 -18.84
N GLU A 309 -19.05 -4.10 -17.86
CA GLU A 309 -18.39 -3.70 -16.61
C GLU A 309 -17.06 -2.99 -16.89
N THR A 310 -16.24 -3.53 -17.79
CA THR A 310 -14.93 -2.94 -18.15
C THR A 310 -15.10 -1.59 -18.81
N SER A 311 -16.06 -1.46 -19.72
CA SER A 311 -16.40 -0.19 -20.37
C SER A 311 -16.88 0.85 -19.34
N ALA A 312 -17.80 0.47 -18.45
CA ALA A 312 -18.30 1.33 -17.38
C ALA A 312 -17.19 1.80 -16.43
N LEU A 313 -16.28 0.89 -16.03
CA LEU A 313 -15.11 1.25 -15.23
C LEU A 313 -14.20 2.24 -15.97
N THR A 314 -13.95 2.01 -17.26
CA THR A 314 -13.14 2.90 -18.09
C THR A 314 -13.72 4.31 -18.15
N LEU A 315 -15.03 4.42 -18.39
CA LEU A 315 -15.77 5.69 -18.42
C LEU A 315 -15.75 6.41 -17.08
N ALA A 316 -16.01 5.68 -15.99
CA ALA A 316 -15.99 6.24 -14.64
C ALA A 316 -14.60 6.75 -14.26
N LEU A 317 -13.54 6.02 -14.61
CA LEU A 317 -12.15 6.48 -14.40
C LEU A 317 -11.84 7.72 -15.25
N ALA A 318 -12.18 7.71 -16.54
CA ALA A 318 -11.93 8.85 -17.43
C ALA A 318 -12.61 10.13 -16.93
N ARG A 319 -13.87 10.01 -16.49
CA ARG A 319 -14.69 11.13 -16.01
C ARG A 319 -14.49 11.46 -14.53
N SER A 320 -13.54 10.82 -13.86
CA SER A 320 -13.18 11.14 -12.48
C SER A 320 -12.47 12.51 -12.36
N GLY A 321 -11.99 13.06 -13.47
CA GLY A 321 -11.37 14.38 -13.56
C GLY A 321 -11.89 15.18 -14.77
N GLN A 322 -11.14 16.22 -15.15
CA GLN A 322 -11.40 17.05 -16.32
C GLN A 322 -11.13 16.28 -17.62
N GLN A 323 -11.94 16.54 -18.64
CA GLN A 323 -11.66 16.13 -20.03
C GLN A 323 -10.82 17.22 -20.70
N LEU A 324 -9.85 16.86 -21.54
CA LEU A 324 -9.10 17.84 -22.31
C LEU A 324 -9.91 18.22 -23.56
N GLU A 325 -10.04 19.52 -23.78
CA GLU A 325 -10.67 20.08 -24.98
C GLU A 325 -9.62 20.81 -25.81
N TRP A 326 -9.65 20.55 -27.11
CA TRP A 326 -8.68 21.09 -28.06
C TRP A 326 -9.36 21.91 -29.14
N PRO A 327 -8.65 22.90 -29.73
CA PRO A 327 -9.11 23.59 -30.93
C PRO A 327 -9.55 22.60 -32.02
N GLU A 328 -10.67 22.88 -32.67
CA GLU A 328 -11.25 22.02 -33.72
C GLU A 328 -10.25 21.72 -34.86
N ALA A 329 -9.42 22.70 -35.20
CA ALA A 329 -8.35 22.55 -36.20
C ALA A 329 -7.35 21.42 -35.89
N TRP A 330 -7.26 20.98 -34.64
CA TRP A 330 -6.33 19.91 -34.21
C TRP A 330 -6.98 18.54 -34.16
N HIS A 331 -8.31 18.43 -34.26
CA HIS A 331 -9.02 17.18 -33.98
C HIS A 331 -8.49 16.00 -34.78
N GLN A 332 -8.21 16.16 -36.08
CA GLN A 332 -7.64 15.09 -36.89
C GLN A 332 -6.14 14.81 -36.62
N GLN A 333 -5.43 15.76 -36.02
CA GLN A 333 -3.99 15.68 -35.73
C GLN A 333 -3.68 15.03 -34.37
N LEU A 334 -4.66 14.92 -33.48
CA LEU A 334 -4.48 14.40 -32.12
C LEU A 334 -4.30 12.89 -32.11
N VAL A 335 -3.08 12.44 -31.82
CA VAL A 335 -2.73 11.02 -31.80
C VAL A 335 -1.89 10.70 -30.57
N ASP A 336 -1.95 9.46 -30.11
CA ASP A 336 -1.04 9.00 -29.06
C ASP A 336 -0.67 7.52 -29.18
N LYS A 337 0.41 7.12 -28.52
CA LYS A 337 0.82 5.73 -28.32
C LYS A 337 0.85 5.40 -26.84
N HIS A 338 0.22 4.28 -26.47
CA HIS A 338 0.42 3.69 -25.14
C HIS A 338 1.12 2.33 -25.20
N SER A 339 1.76 1.91 -24.11
CA SER A 339 2.39 0.58 -23.99
C SER A 339 1.88 -0.11 -22.73
N THR A 340 1.71 -1.43 -22.76
CA THR A 340 1.35 -2.21 -21.56
C THR A 340 2.49 -2.30 -20.54
N GLY A 341 3.67 -1.79 -20.87
CA GLY A 341 4.87 -1.85 -20.04
C GLY A 341 5.84 -2.92 -20.53
N GLY A 342 7.13 -2.59 -20.55
CA GLY A 342 8.21 -3.47 -21.00
C GLY A 342 9.57 -3.04 -20.47
N VAL A 343 10.53 -3.95 -20.52
CA VAL A 343 11.90 -3.72 -20.04
C VAL A 343 12.71 -3.05 -21.16
N GLY A 344 13.27 -1.86 -20.88
CA GLY A 344 13.97 -1.07 -21.90
C GLY A 344 13.03 -0.33 -22.86
N ASP A 345 11.71 -0.30 -22.64
CA ASP A 345 10.77 0.36 -23.56
C ASP A 345 10.83 1.90 -23.44
N LYS A 346 11.70 2.52 -24.23
CA LYS A 346 11.83 3.98 -24.40
C LYS A 346 11.21 4.52 -25.68
N VAL A 347 10.36 3.75 -26.36
CA VAL A 347 9.74 4.16 -27.63
C VAL A 347 9.02 5.50 -27.50
N SER A 348 8.31 5.72 -26.38
CA SER A 348 7.51 6.93 -26.18
C SER A 348 8.35 8.23 -26.17
N LEU A 349 9.60 8.19 -25.68
CA LEU A 349 10.50 9.35 -25.65
C LEU A 349 10.86 9.82 -27.06
N ILE A 350 10.90 8.89 -28.02
CA ILE A 350 11.30 9.11 -29.40
C ILE A 350 10.07 9.38 -30.27
N LEU A 351 9.01 8.61 -30.06
CA LEU A 351 7.83 8.61 -30.92
C LEU A 351 6.98 9.87 -30.77
N ALA A 352 6.83 10.40 -29.56
CA ALA A 352 6.08 11.64 -29.33
C ALA A 352 6.65 12.83 -30.14
N PRO A 353 7.94 13.18 -30.06
CA PRO A 353 8.50 14.25 -30.87
C PRO A 353 8.60 13.90 -32.36
N ALA A 354 8.76 12.63 -32.74
CA ALA A 354 8.75 12.22 -34.15
C ALA A 354 7.38 12.42 -34.81
N LEU A 355 6.28 12.10 -34.12
CA LEU A 355 4.92 12.37 -34.59
C LEU A 355 4.63 13.87 -34.66
N ALA A 356 5.10 14.65 -33.67
CA ALA A 356 5.00 16.11 -33.71
C ALA A 356 5.76 16.70 -34.92
N ALA A 357 6.94 16.16 -35.26
CA ALA A 357 7.67 16.53 -36.46
C ALA A 357 6.92 16.14 -37.75
N CYS A 358 6.11 15.08 -37.71
CA CYS A 358 5.25 14.66 -38.82
C CYS A 358 3.97 15.49 -38.96
N GLY A 359 3.70 16.44 -38.06
CA GLY A 359 2.52 17.32 -38.10
C GLY A 359 1.36 16.89 -37.20
N CYS A 360 1.55 15.89 -36.34
CA CYS A 360 0.55 15.49 -35.35
C CYS A 360 0.64 16.31 -34.06
N LYS A 361 -0.39 16.19 -33.22
CA LYS A 361 -0.42 16.71 -31.85
C LYS A 361 -0.48 15.54 -30.87
N VAL A 362 0.45 15.47 -29.92
CA VAL A 362 0.59 14.31 -29.00
C VAL A 362 0.49 14.74 -27.53
N PRO A 363 -0.71 14.77 -26.94
CA PRO A 363 -0.93 15.10 -25.52
C PRO A 363 -0.73 13.88 -24.59
N MET A 364 0.46 13.28 -24.59
CA MET A 364 0.65 11.98 -23.94
C MET A 364 0.53 12.04 -22.41
N ILE A 365 -0.54 11.46 -21.85
CA ILE A 365 -0.65 11.14 -20.43
C ILE A 365 -0.04 9.75 -20.19
N SER A 366 1.10 9.71 -19.50
CA SER A 366 1.86 8.49 -19.22
C SER A 366 1.84 8.14 -17.73
N GLY A 367 2.27 6.91 -17.40
CA GLY A 367 2.44 6.44 -16.03
C GLY A 367 3.89 6.36 -15.56
N ARG A 368 4.05 6.19 -14.26
CA ARG A 368 5.30 5.76 -13.59
C ARG A 368 5.47 4.24 -13.71
N GLY A 369 6.63 3.74 -13.29
CA GLY A 369 6.94 2.31 -13.27
C GLY A 369 5.87 1.50 -12.56
N LEU A 370 5.64 0.28 -13.05
CA LEU A 370 4.62 -0.65 -12.58
C LEU A 370 5.20 -2.06 -12.52
N GLY A 371 5.20 -2.65 -11.33
CA GLY A 371 5.87 -3.92 -11.06
C GLY A 371 7.36 -3.85 -11.42
N HIS A 372 7.79 -4.75 -12.30
CA HIS A 372 9.18 -4.80 -12.80
C HIS A 372 9.44 -3.92 -14.04
N THR A 373 8.42 -3.25 -14.57
CA THR A 373 8.57 -2.41 -15.78
C THR A 373 8.86 -0.96 -15.41
N GLY A 374 9.85 -0.34 -16.07
CA GLY A 374 10.19 1.07 -15.87
C GLY A 374 9.19 2.01 -16.55
N GLY A 375 8.86 3.14 -15.91
CA GLY A 375 7.88 4.11 -16.42
C GLY A 375 8.51 5.24 -17.23
N THR A 376 7.83 5.70 -18.27
CA THR A 376 8.27 6.84 -19.10
C THR A 376 8.51 8.11 -18.28
N LEU A 377 7.66 8.39 -17.29
CA LEU A 377 7.80 9.59 -16.46
C LEU A 377 9.08 9.54 -15.62
N ASP A 378 9.38 8.38 -15.05
CA ASP A 378 10.57 8.16 -14.23
C ASP A 378 11.85 8.32 -15.07
N LYS A 379 11.81 7.96 -16.36
CA LYS A 379 12.90 8.18 -17.31
C LYS A 379 13.11 9.67 -17.57
N LEU A 380 12.03 10.42 -17.85
CA LEU A 380 12.13 11.86 -18.12
C LEU A 380 12.56 12.67 -16.88
N GLU A 381 12.19 12.24 -15.68
CA GLU A 381 12.66 12.85 -14.42
C GLU A 381 14.17 12.68 -14.18
N SER A 382 14.87 11.83 -14.95
CA SER A 382 16.33 11.81 -14.96
C SER A 382 16.94 13.05 -15.61
N ILE A 383 16.15 13.83 -16.37
CA ILE A 383 16.59 15.10 -16.97
C ILE A 383 16.37 16.21 -15.93
N PRO A 384 17.44 16.89 -15.47
CA PRO A 384 17.31 17.94 -14.47
C PRO A 384 16.36 19.06 -14.91
N GLY A 385 15.36 19.34 -14.08
CA GLY A 385 14.36 20.40 -14.31
C GLY A 385 13.13 19.97 -15.11
N PHE A 386 13.05 18.73 -15.61
CA PHE A 386 11.87 18.27 -16.35
C PHE A 386 10.65 18.17 -15.43
N ASN A 387 9.56 18.86 -15.79
CA ASN A 387 8.31 18.84 -15.03
C ASN A 387 7.23 18.00 -15.73
N VAL A 388 6.92 16.85 -15.12
CA VAL A 388 5.88 15.91 -15.57
C VAL A 388 4.45 16.31 -15.20
N ILE A 389 4.26 17.34 -14.37
CA ILE A 389 2.93 17.81 -13.95
C ILE A 389 2.63 19.13 -14.65
N GLN A 390 1.61 19.11 -15.50
CA GLN A 390 1.12 20.28 -16.24
C GLN A 390 -0.40 20.37 -16.09
N SER A 391 -0.94 21.58 -16.03
CA SER A 391 -2.38 21.81 -16.10
C SER A 391 -2.89 21.62 -17.54
N PRO A 392 -4.20 21.39 -17.74
CA PRO A 392 -4.80 21.33 -19.07
C PRO A 392 -4.45 22.54 -19.97
N GLN A 393 -4.44 23.74 -19.40
CA GLN A 393 -4.12 24.98 -20.14
C GLN A 393 -2.64 25.00 -20.55
N GLN A 394 -1.74 24.53 -19.67
CA GLN A 394 -0.32 24.39 -20.01
C GLN A 394 -0.11 23.35 -21.12
N MET A 395 -0.84 22.22 -21.07
CA MET A 395 -0.79 21.21 -22.14
C MET A 395 -1.21 21.78 -23.49
N GLN A 396 -2.24 22.62 -23.54
CA GLN A 396 -2.65 23.30 -24.77
C GLN A 396 -1.54 24.20 -25.33
N VAL A 397 -0.87 24.96 -24.48
CA VAL A 397 0.28 25.79 -24.89
C VAL A 397 1.43 24.92 -25.42
N LEU A 398 1.73 23.80 -24.76
CA LEU A 398 2.77 22.85 -25.19
C LEU A 398 2.45 22.28 -26.57
N LEU A 399 1.20 21.87 -26.81
CA LEU A 399 0.79 21.36 -28.11
C LEU A 399 0.81 22.43 -29.20
N GLU A 400 0.42 23.67 -28.91
CA GLU A 400 0.50 24.78 -29.87
C GLU A 400 1.96 25.02 -30.30
N GLN A 401 2.87 25.18 -29.32
CA GLN A 401 4.26 25.58 -29.56
C GLN A 401 5.13 24.44 -30.11
N VAL A 402 4.99 23.25 -29.55
CA VAL A 402 5.90 22.13 -29.78
C VAL A 402 5.25 21.03 -30.62
N GLY A 403 3.96 20.76 -30.38
CA GLY A 403 3.22 19.66 -31.00
C GLY A 403 3.20 18.37 -30.16
N CYS A 404 3.94 18.29 -29.06
CA CYS A 404 3.86 17.16 -28.13
C CYS A 404 4.19 17.58 -26.70
N CYS A 405 3.68 16.80 -25.75
CA CYS A 405 4.11 16.81 -24.35
C CYS A 405 4.00 15.41 -23.76
N ILE A 406 4.73 15.16 -22.67
CA ILE A 406 4.60 13.93 -21.89
C ILE A 406 4.38 14.31 -20.42
N VAL A 407 3.21 13.97 -19.91
CA VAL A 407 2.75 14.37 -18.56
C VAL A 407 2.24 13.17 -17.79
N GLY A 408 2.23 13.28 -16.46
CA GLY A 408 1.61 12.28 -15.58
C GLY A 408 0.16 12.57 -15.24
N GLN A 409 -0.49 11.61 -14.58
CA GLN A 409 -1.80 11.85 -13.97
C GLN A 409 -1.70 12.95 -12.90
N SER A 410 -2.79 13.70 -12.70
CA SER A 410 -2.85 14.79 -11.73
C SER A 410 -4.18 14.75 -10.96
N LYS A 411 -4.37 15.69 -10.02
CA LYS A 411 -5.68 15.87 -9.36
C LYS A 411 -6.78 16.24 -10.36
N GLU A 412 -6.39 16.85 -11.48
CA GLU A 412 -7.31 17.30 -12.53
C GLU A 412 -7.49 16.24 -13.61
N LEU A 413 -6.48 15.41 -13.88
CA LEU A 413 -6.48 14.45 -14.99
C LEU A 413 -6.45 13.00 -14.49
N VAL A 414 -7.60 12.32 -14.63
CA VAL A 414 -7.83 10.90 -14.26
C VAL A 414 -7.37 10.56 -12.82
N PRO A 415 -7.81 11.31 -11.79
CA PRO A 415 -7.36 11.12 -10.41
C PRO A 415 -7.67 9.71 -9.86
N ALA A 416 -8.79 9.11 -10.25
CA ALA A 416 -9.14 7.76 -9.81
C ALA A 416 -8.15 6.71 -10.31
N ASP A 417 -7.72 6.78 -11.58
CA ASP A 417 -6.71 5.87 -12.12
C ASP A 417 -5.40 6.01 -11.34
N GLY A 418 -4.95 7.24 -11.03
CA GLY A 418 -3.74 7.44 -10.25
C GLY A 418 -3.75 6.71 -8.90
N ILE A 419 -4.88 6.75 -8.18
CA ILE A 419 -5.06 6.07 -6.89
C ILE A 419 -5.07 4.54 -7.08
N LEU A 420 -5.84 4.03 -8.04
CA LEU A 420 -5.92 2.59 -8.30
C LEU A 420 -4.60 2.04 -8.85
N TYR A 421 -3.90 2.78 -9.70
CA TYR A 421 -2.61 2.41 -10.29
C TYR A 421 -1.53 2.24 -9.22
N ALA A 422 -1.43 3.19 -8.29
CA ALA A 422 -0.52 3.09 -7.15
C ALA A 422 -0.86 1.91 -6.23
N ALA A 423 -2.15 1.62 -6.03
CA ALA A 423 -2.58 0.46 -5.24
C ALA A 423 -2.28 -0.87 -5.95
N ARG A 424 -2.49 -0.95 -7.28
CA ARG A 424 -2.24 -2.15 -8.08
C ARG A 424 -0.79 -2.60 -8.01
N ASP A 425 0.14 -1.64 -8.07
CA ASP A 425 1.58 -1.85 -8.03
C ASP A 425 2.03 -2.66 -6.80
N VAL A 426 1.45 -2.37 -5.63
CA VAL A 426 1.85 -2.98 -4.35
C VAL A 426 0.92 -4.08 -3.86
N THR A 427 -0.13 -4.42 -4.61
CA THR A 427 -1.14 -5.44 -4.22
C THR A 427 -1.15 -6.68 -5.11
N ALA A 428 -0.20 -6.80 -6.05
CA ALA A 428 -0.17 -7.88 -7.03
C ALA A 428 -1.49 -8.03 -7.81
N THR A 429 -2.07 -6.88 -8.23
CA THR A 429 -3.31 -6.82 -9.03
C THR A 429 -3.09 -6.08 -10.36
N VAL A 430 -1.83 -5.96 -10.80
CA VAL A 430 -1.46 -5.33 -12.06
C VAL A 430 -1.98 -6.11 -13.26
N ASP A 431 -1.79 -7.42 -13.26
CA ASP A 431 -2.00 -8.41 -14.32
C ASP A 431 -3.48 -8.82 -14.48
N SER A 432 -4.38 -7.85 -14.46
CA SER A 432 -5.82 -8.03 -14.65
C SER A 432 -6.28 -7.36 -15.93
N LEU A 433 -6.78 -8.14 -16.90
CA LEU A 433 -7.26 -7.64 -18.20
C LEU A 433 -8.22 -6.43 -18.07
N PRO A 434 -9.30 -6.47 -17.26
CA PRO A 434 -10.21 -5.34 -17.15
C PRO A 434 -9.58 -4.12 -16.48
N LEU A 435 -8.71 -4.32 -15.48
CA LEU A 435 -8.02 -3.20 -14.82
C LEU A 435 -6.97 -2.55 -15.72
N ILE A 436 -6.24 -3.34 -16.53
CA ILE A 436 -5.30 -2.83 -17.53
C ILE A 436 -6.06 -2.06 -18.60
N THR A 437 -7.13 -2.65 -19.13
CA THR A 437 -7.96 -2.04 -20.17
C THR A 437 -8.52 -0.70 -19.70
N ALA A 438 -9.18 -0.69 -18.53
CA ALA A 438 -9.76 0.52 -17.97
C ALA A 438 -8.72 1.58 -17.59
N SER A 439 -7.58 1.16 -17.04
CA SER A 439 -6.49 2.08 -16.72
C SER A 439 -5.93 2.74 -17.98
N ILE A 440 -5.58 1.97 -19.01
CA ILE A 440 -4.99 2.52 -20.24
C ILE A 440 -5.99 3.43 -20.95
N LEU A 441 -7.19 2.93 -21.25
CA LEU A 441 -8.15 3.66 -22.06
C LEU A 441 -8.73 4.88 -21.34
N SER A 442 -8.85 4.88 -20.01
CA SER A 442 -9.32 6.07 -19.28
C SER A 442 -8.40 7.27 -19.45
N LYS A 443 -7.07 7.05 -19.45
CA LYS A 443 -6.08 8.10 -19.77
C LYS A 443 -6.25 8.61 -21.20
N LYS A 444 -6.34 7.69 -22.16
CA LYS A 444 -6.41 8.04 -23.58
C LYS A 444 -7.76 8.67 -23.98
N ALA A 445 -8.84 8.33 -23.30
CA ALA A 445 -10.15 8.93 -23.53
C ALA A 445 -10.17 10.41 -23.14
N VAL A 446 -9.49 10.78 -22.04
CA VAL A 446 -9.38 12.18 -21.59
C VAL A 446 -8.60 13.06 -22.59
N GLU A 447 -7.75 12.45 -23.41
CA GLU A 447 -6.92 13.16 -24.39
C GLU A 447 -7.67 13.57 -25.66
N GLY A 448 -8.89 13.08 -25.92
CA GLY A 448 -9.68 13.48 -27.09
C GLY A 448 -9.04 13.16 -28.45
N LEU A 449 -8.46 11.95 -28.58
CA LEU A 449 -7.65 11.55 -29.74
C LEU A 449 -8.47 11.17 -30.98
N SER A 450 -7.94 11.44 -32.18
CA SER A 450 -8.46 10.88 -33.44
C SER A 450 -8.03 9.43 -33.66
N ALA A 451 -6.83 9.06 -33.20
CA ALA A 451 -6.28 7.72 -33.34
C ALA A 451 -5.34 7.37 -32.20
N LEU A 452 -5.37 6.10 -31.80
CA LEU A 452 -4.54 5.55 -30.72
C LEU A 452 -3.94 4.22 -31.18
N VAL A 453 -2.64 4.04 -30.91
CA VAL A 453 -1.98 2.74 -31.03
C VAL A 453 -1.55 2.27 -29.65
N ILE A 454 -1.85 1.01 -29.33
CA ILE A 454 -1.44 0.39 -28.07
C ILE A 454 -0.45 -0.73 -28.36
N ASP A 455 0.74 -0.59 -27.82
CA ASP A 455 1.82 -1.56 -27.89
C ASP A 455 1.64 -2.59 -26.76
N VAL A 456 1.16 -3.77 -27.13
CA VAL A 456 0.85 -4.86 -26.21
C VAL A 456 2.00 -5.85 -26.23
N LYS A 457 2.73 -5.91 -25.11
CA LYS A 457 3.87 -6.80 -24.96
C LYS A 457 3.44 -8.23 -24.69
N PHE A 458 4.17 -9.20 -25.24
CA PHE A 458 4.12 -10.62 -24.86
C PHE A 458 5.55 -11.19 -24.66
N GLY A 459 5.67 -12.37 -24.05
CA GLY A 459 6.97 -12.98 -23.74
C GLY A 459 7.43 -12.77 -22.30
N GLY A 460 8.61 -13.29 -21.96
CA GLY A 460 9.02 -13.56 -20.58
C GLY A 460 9.02 -12.37 -19.60
N ALA A 461 9.12 -11.13 -20.07
CA ALA A 461 9.05 -9.93 -19.22
C ALA A 461 7.83 -9.04 -19.48
N ALA A 462 6.88 -9.48 -20.30
CA ALA A 462 5.60 -8.81 -20.45
C ALA A 462 4.68 -9.06 -19.26
N VAL A 463 3.66 -8.20 -19.10
CA VAL A 463 2.61 -8.41 -18.09
C VAL A 463 1.82 -9.70 -18.35
N PHE A 464 1.58 -10.02 -19.63
CA PHE A 464 1.03 -11.30 -20.07
C PHE A 464 2.09 -12.04 -20.89
N PRO A 465 2.79 -13.04 -20.32
CA PRO A 465 3.83 -13.77 -21.04
C PRO A 465 3.30 -14.57 -22.24
N ASP A 466 2.10 -15.12 -22.10
CA ASP A 466 1.45 -15.90 -23.13
C ASP A 466 0.92 -15.01 -24.28
N GLN A 467 1.21 -15.41 -25.51
CA GLN A 467 0.86 -14.62 -26.70
C GLN A 467 -0.66 -14.60 -26.95
N GLU A 468 -1.40 -15.66 -26.59
CA GLU A 468 -2.85 -15.69 -26.77
C GLU A 468 -3.53 -14.75 -25.78
N GLN A 469 -3.12 -14.74 -24.51
CA GLN A 469 -3.60 -13.77 -23.51
C GLN A 469 -3.27 -12.33 -23.89
N ALA A 470 -2.07 -12.08 -24.43
CA ALA A 470 -1.72 -10.76 -24.96
C ALA A 470 -2.62 -10.35 -26.14
N ARG A 471 -2.98 -11.29 -27.02
CA ARG A 471 -3.93 -11.07 -28.12
C ARG A 471 -5.35 -10.80 -27.60
N GLU A 472 -5.78 -11.48 -26.54
CA GLU A 472 -7.05 -11.19 -25.87
C GLU A 472 -7.08 -9.78 -25.29
N LEU A 473 -6.00 -9.36 -24.61
CA LEU A 473 -5.87 -7.98 -24.13
C LEU A 473 -5.92 -6.97 -25.29
N ALA A 474 -5.20 -7.23 -26.38
CA ALA A 474 -5.22 -6.38 -27.56
C ALA A 474 -6.63 -6.22 -28.15
N ARG A 475 -7.39 -7.33 -28.26
CA ARG A 475 -8.80 -7.30 -28.70
C ARG A 475 -9.69 -6.54 -27.73
N ALA A 476 -9.53 -6.75 -26.42
CA ALA A 476 -10.31 -6.04 -25.41
C ALA A 476 -10.07 -4.53 -25.46
N LEU A 477 -8.82 -4.10 -25.57
CA LEU A 477 -8.45 -2.69 -25.70
C LEU A 477 -9.04 -2.04 -26.96
N VAL A 478 -8.98 -2.75 -28.08
CA VAL A 478 -9.54 -2.29 -29.36
C VAL A 478 -11.07 -2.19 -29.29
N ASN A 479 -11.74 -3.20 -28.74
CA ASN A 479 -13.20 -3.25 -28.64
C ASN A 479 -13.76 -2.22 -27.66
N VAL A 480 -13.19 -2.12 -26.45
CA VAL A 480 -13.60 -1.11 -25.46
C VAL A 480 -13.28 0.28 -25.99
N GLY A 481 -12.10 0.48 -26.60
CA GLY A 481 -11.73 1.76 -27.22
C GLY A 481 -12.71 2.21 -28.30
N ALA A 482 -13.11 1.30 -29.19
CA ALA A 482 -14.12 1.56 -30.21
C ALA A 482 -15.49 1.92 -29.59
N GLY A 483 -15.88 1.25 -28.50
CA GLY A 483 -17.09 1.58 -27.74
C GLY A 483 -17.08 2.98 -27.11
N LEU A 484 -15.89 3.56 -26.89
CA LEU A 484 -15.70 4.93 -26.41
C LEU A 484 -15.58 5.96 -27.55
N GLY A 485 -15.75 5.55 -28.80
CA GLY A 485 -15.58 6.41 -29.96
C GLY A 485 -14.13 6.68 -30.37
N LEU A 486 -13.16 5.95 -29.79
CA LEU A 486 -11.75 6.06 -30.15
C LEU A 486 -11.40 5.09 -31.29
N ARG A 487 -10.62 5.57 -32.27
CA ARG A 487 -10.03 4.70 -33.29
C ARG A 487 -8.75 4.06 -32.76
N VAL A 488 -8.87 2.84 -32.24
CA VAL A 488 -7.76 2.14 -31.58
C VAL A 488 -7.25 0.98 -32.44
N ALA A 489 -5.93 0.88 -32.61
CA ALA A 489 -5.26 -0.33 -33.05
C ALA A 489 -4.30 -0.82 -31.96
N ALA A 490 -4.03 -2.13 -31.92
CA ALA A 490 -3.10 -2.72 -30.96
C ALA A 490 -2.04 -3.56 -31.66
N ALA A 491 -0.77 -3.32 -31.36
CA ALA A 491 0.35 -4.08 -31.92
C ALA A 491 0.86 -5.08 -30.88
N LEU A 492 0.95 -6.37 -31.23
CA LEU A 492 1.62 -7.37 -30.41
C LEU A 492 3.12 -7.33 -30.66
N THR A 493 3.91 -7.13 -29.60
CA THR A 493 5.37 -7.04 -29.70
C THR A 493 6.08 -7.89 -28.65
N ALA A 494 7.15 -8.56 -29.05
CA ALA A 494 7.90 -9.47 -28.20
C ALA A 494 8.74 -8.72 -27.15
N MET A 495 8.79 -9.27 -25.93
CA MET A 495 9.46 -8.71 -24.75
C MET A 495 10.21 -9.81 -23.96
N ASP A 496 10.76 -10.80 -24.68
CA ASP A 496 11.69 -11.78 -24.11
C ASP A 496 13.07 -11.17 -23.85
N ASN A 497 13.48 -10.25 -24.73
CA ASN A 497 14.70 -9.46 -24.64
C ASN A 497 14.35 -8.02 -24.27
N PRO A 498 15.23 -7.29 -23.54
CA PRO A 498 15.08 -5.86 -23.40
C PRO A 498 15.04 -5.18 -24.77
N LEU A 499 14.20 -4.16 -24.92
CA LEU A 499 14.20 -3.35 -26.15
C LEU A 499 15.43 -2.43 -26.14
N GLY A 500 16.21 -2.43 -27.22
CA GLY A 500 17.48 -1.71 -27.32
C GLY A 500 18.58 -2.32 -26.44
N ARG A 501 19.56 -1.51 -26.03
CA ARG A 501 20.70 -1.97 -25.23
C ARG A 501 20.66 -1.49 -23.79
N ASN A 502 19.93 -0.42 -23.50
CA ASN A 502 19.91 0.20 -22.18
C ASN A 502 18.63 -0.10 -21.42
N VAL A 503 18.75 -0.47 -20.15
CA VAL A 503 17.64 -0.65 -19.22
C VAL A 503 17.88 0.20 -17.98
N GLY A 504 16.93 1.07 -17.64
CA GLY A 504 17.05 2.03 -16.54
C GLY A 504 16.37 3.36 -16.86
N HIS A 505 16.79 4.43 -16.20
CA HIS A 505 16.21 5.76 -16.42
C HIS A 505 17.11 6.61 -17.30
N THR A 506 18.25 7.08 -16.75
CA THR A 506 19.23 7.89 -17.49
C THR A 506 19.70 7.20 -18.76
N LEU A 507 20.08 5.92 -18.66
CA LEU A 507 20.61 5.16 -19.79
C LEU A 507 19.59 5.03 -20.94
N GLU A 508 18.29 4.97 -20.61
CA GLU A 508 17.23 4.91 -21.61
C GLU A 508 16.96 6.26 -22.28
N VAL A 509 17.11 7.37 -21.55
CA VAL A 509 17.08 8.73 -22.13
C VAL A 509 18.25 8.92 -23.11
N GLU A 510 19.44 8.46 -22.77
CA GLU A 510 20.62 8.53 -23.64
C GLU A 510 20.44 7.73 -24.93
N GLU A 511 19.88 6.52 -24.83
CA GLU A 511 19.62 5.68 -25.99
C GLU A 511 18.46 6.22 -26.85
N ALA A 512 17.47 6.87 -26.24
CA ALA A 512 16.45 7.60 -26.97
C ALA A 512 17.05 8.77 -27.78
N LEU A 513 17.99 9.52 -27.19
CA LEU A 513 18.73 10.58 -27.90
C LEU A 513 19.59 10.02 -29.04
N LEU A 514 20.23 8.86 -28.87
CA LEU A 514 20.94 8.17 -29.96
C LEU A 514 20.00 7.81 -31.13
N CYS A 515 18.79 7.37 -30.83
CA CYS A 515 17.77 7.11 -31.85
C CYS A 515 17.29 8.38 -32.55
N LEU A 516 17.16 9.48 -31.80
CA LEU A 516 16.82 10.81 -32.34
C LEU A 516 17.95 11.44 -33.17
N ASP A 517 19.19 10.95 -33.03
CA ASP A 517 20.30 11.30 -33.92
C ASP A 517 20.29 10.51 -35.25
N GLY A 518 19.29 9.65 -35.45
CA GLY A 518 19.22 8.73 -36.60
C GLY A 518 20.01 7.44 -36.41
N THR A 519 20.60 7.22 -35.24
CA THR A 519 21.42 6.02 -34.92
C THR A 519 20.71 5.12 -33.89
N GLY A 520 21.44 4.38 -33.06
CA GLY A 520 20.88 3.55 -32.00
C GLY A 520 20.52 2.12 -32.42
N PRO A 521 19.92 1.34 -31.51
CA PRO A 521 19.61 -0.07 -31.75
C PRO A 521 18.56 -0.27 -32.86
N PRO A 522 18.73 -1.28 -33.73
CA PRO A 522 17.85 -1.51 -34.87
C PRO A 522 16.43 -1.93 -34.47
N ASP A 523 16.28 -2.71 -33.41
CA ASP A 523 15.00 -3.17 -32.86
C ASP A 523 14.17 -2.00 -32.28
N LEU A 524 14.83 -1.07 -31.58
CA LEU A 524 14.20 0.16 -31.09
C LEU A 524 13.69 1.02 -32.24
N ARG A 525 14.54 1.25 -33.25
CA ARG A 525 14.18 2.06 -34.43
C ARG A 525 13.07 1.42 -35.25
N ASP A 526 13.12 0.11 -35.47
CA ASP A 526 12.07 -0.64 -36.16
C ASP A 526 10.72 -0.46 -35.45
N LEU A 527 10.69 -0.60 -34.13
CA LEU A 527 9.44 -0.46 -33.37
C LEU A 527 8.90 0.99 -33.38
N VAL A 528 9.76 2.00 -33.21
CA VAL A 528 9.38 3.42 -33.30
C VAL A 528 8.74 3.72 -34.66
N THR A 529 9.39 3.32 -35.74
CA THR A 529 8.93 3.63 -37.10
C THR A 529 7.68 2.85 -37.50
N ARG A 530 7.52 1.59 -37.06
CA ARG A 530 6.30 0.81 -37.28
C ARG A 530 5.10 1.36 -36.52
N LEU A 531 5.23 1.59 -35.21
CA LEU A 531 4.12 2.12 -34.40
C LEU A 531 3.70 3.52 -34.85
N GLY A 532 4.67 4.39 -35.15
CA GLY A 532 4.39 5.71 -35.72
C GLY A 532 3.77 5.63 -37.11
N GLY A 533 4.21 4.68 -37.94
CA GLY A 533 3.63 4.46 -39.26
C GLY A 533 2.17 3.99 -39.21
N VAL A 534 1.85 3.09 -38.27
CA VAL A 534 0.47 2.68 -38.00
C VAL A 534 -0.35 3.89 -37.53
N LEU A 535 0.17 4.72 -36.62
CA LEU A 535 -0.56 5.91 -36.16
C LEU A 535 -0.86 6.91 -37.27
N LEU A 536 0.13 7.23 -38.11
CA LEU A 536 -0.05 8.15 -39.24
C LEU A 536 -1.08 7.62 -40.24
N TRP A 537 -1.08 6.31 -40.50
CA TRP A 537 -2.06 5.67 -41.36
C TRP A 537 -3.45 5.67 -40.73
N LEU A 538 -3.56 5.27 -39.46
CA LEU A 538 -4.82 5.17 -38.72
C LEU A 538 -5.51 6.53 -38.56
N SER A 539 -4.74 7.61 -38.43
CA SER A 539 -5.20 9.00 -38.38
C SER A 539 -5.42 9.63 -39.76
N GLY A 540 -5.15 8.93 -40.86
CA GLY A 540 -5.38 9.43 -42.22
C GLY A 540 -4.35 10.44 -42.73
N HIS A 541 -3.20 10.60 -42.07
CA HIS A 541 -2.12 11.48 -42.51
C HIS A 541 -1.30 10.92 -43.69
N VAL A 542 -1.42 9.61 -43.94
CA VAL A 542 -0.77 8.88 -45.04
C VAL A 542 -1.70 7.77 -45.55
N GLY A 543 -1.48 7.31 -46.78
CA GLY A 543 -2.36 6.32 -47.42
C GLY A 543 -2.15 4.88 -46.93
N ASN A 544 -0.97 4.55 -46.39
CA ASN A 544 -0.66 3.21 -45.88
C ASN A 544 0.46 3.22 -44.83
N GLN A 545 0.62 2.10 -44.12
CA GLN A 545 1.60 1.93 -43.05
C GLN A 545 3.04 2.16 -43.53
N ALA A 546 3.41 1.68 -44.72
CA ALA A 546 4.78 1.82 -45.24
C ALA A 546 5.17 3.29 -45.48
N GLN A 547 4.25 4.10 -46.01
CA GLN A 547 4.44 5.55 -46.13
C GLN A 547 4.58 6.22 -44.76
N GLY A 548 3.78 5.79 -43.78
CA GLY A 548 3.89 6.28 -42.41
C GLY A 548 5.25 5.94 -41.78
N THR A 549 5.68 4.69 -41.90
CA THR A 549 6.98 4.22 -41.39
C THR A 549 8.13 4.99 -42.02
N ALA A 550 8.10 5.20 -43.34
CA ALA A 550 9.10 6.01 -44.04
C ALA A 550 9.11 7.47 -43.56
N ARG A 551 7.93 8.08 -43.33
CA ARG A 551 7.83 9.46 -42.85
C ARG A 551 8.38 9.63 -41.43
N VAL A 552 8.11 8.69 -40.53
CA VAL A 552 8.68 8.70 -39.17
C VAL A 552 10.19 8.47 -39.22
N ALA A 553 10.67 7.55 -40.06
CA ALA A 553 12.10 7.33 -40.25
C ALA A 553 12.81 8.61 -40.75
N ALA A 554 12.23 9.30 -41.73
CA ALA A 554 12.77 10.57 -42.23
C ALA A 554 12.88 11.64 -41.13
N ALA A 555 11.89 11.72 -40.24
CA ALA A 555 11.92 12.66 -39.12
C ALA A 555 13.02 12.38 -38.09
N LEU A 556 13.44 11.11 -37.96
CA LEU A 556 14.60 10.73 -37.14
C LEU A 556 15.91 11.11 -37.86
N ASP A 557 15.99 10.87 -39.17
CA ASP A 557 17.22 11.04 -39.95
C ASP A 557 17.54 12.51 -40.27
N ASP A 558 16.53 13.36 -40.45
CA ASP A 558 16.69 14.79 -40.73
C ASP A 558 16.81 15.66 -39.44
N GLY A 559 16.77 15.01 -38.28
CA GLY A 559 16.86 15.60 -36.96
C GLY A 559 15.66 16.47 -36.56
N SER A 560 14.55 16.45 -37.29
CA SER A 560 13.34 17.20 -36.94
C SER A 560 12.70 16.68 -35.66
N ALA A 561 12.67 15.35 -35.45
CA ALA A 561 12.23 14.75 -34.19
C ALA A 561 13.10 15.23 -33.02
N ARG A 562 14.42 15.27 -33.19
CA ARG A 562 15.35 15.77 -32.15
C ARG A 562 15.10 17.23 -31.79
N ARG A 563 14.82 18.09 -32.78
CA ARG A 563 14.44 19.50 -32.55
C ARG A 563 13.11 19.62 -31.78
N ARG A 564 12.12 18.77 -32.07
CA ARG A 564 10.87 18.72 -31.30
C ARG A 564 11.10 18.24 -29.86
N PHE A 565 11.99 17.27 -29.66
CA PHE A 565 12.37 16.82 -28.32
C PHE A 565 13.02 17.95 -27.50
N GLU A 566 13.99 18.68 -28.07
CA GLU A 566 14.59 19.86 -27.41
C GLU A 566 13.53 20.88 -26.98
N GLN A 567 12.64 21.25 -27.90
CA GLN A 567 11.55 22.19 -27.63
C GLN A 567 10.62 21.70 -26.51
N MET A 568 10.30 20.40 -26.51
CA MET A 568 9.50 19.78 -25.45
C MET A 568 10.19 19.86 -24.09
N LEU A 569 11.50 19.57 -24.02
CA LEU A 569 12.27 19.69 -22.78
C LEU A 569 12.20 21.11 -22.21
N VAL A 570 12.50 22.12 -23.04
CA VAL A 570 12.48 23.53 -22.62
C VAL A 570 11.10 23.95 -22.16
N ALA A 571 10.07 23.61 -22.95
CA ALA A 571 8.70 23.99 -22.63
C ALA A 571 8.16 23.29 -21.38
N GLN A 572 8.72 22.13 -21.02
CA GLN A 572 8.42 21.42 -19.77
C GLN A 572 9.41 21.73 -18.62
N GLY A 573 10.16 22.83 -18.70
CA GLY A 573 10.89 23.40 -17.56
C GLY A 573 12.38 23.09 -17.49
N VAL A 574 12.94 22.36 -18.45
CA VAL A 574 14.39 22.13 -18.54
C VAL A 574 15.08 23.43 -18.98
N ASP A 575 16.22 23.74 -18.38
CA ASP A 575 17.04 24.89 -18.80
C ASP A 575 17.38 24.81 -20.30
N SER A 576 17.28 25.93 -21.01
CA SER A 576 17.47 25.98 -22.47
C SER A 576 18.87 25.55 -22.92
N ASN A 577 19.92 25.90 -22.16
CA ASN A 577 21.28 25.50 -22.50
C ASN A 577 21.49 24.00 -22.22
N LEU A 578 20.92 23.49 -21.13
CA LEU A 578 20.93 22.06 -20.82
C LEU A 578 20.20 21.25 -21.90
N ALA A 579 18.97 21.64 -22.28
CA ALA A 579 18.20 20.96 -23.32
C ALA A 579 18.94 20.92 -24.66
N ARG A 580 19.52 22.05 -25.07
CA ARG A 580 20.35 22.13 -26.28
C ARG A 580 21.59 21.24 -26.20
N SER A 581 22.28 21.26 -25.06
CA SER A 581 23.49 20.46 -24.85
C SER A 581 23.19 18.95 -24.81
N LEU A 582 22.05 18.55 -24.26
CA LEU A 582 21.59 17.17 -24.29
C LEU A 582 21.25 16.73 -25.72
N CYS A 583 20.47 17.53 -26.44
CA CYS A 583 20.00 17.14 -27.78
C CYS A 583 21.14 17.14 -28.81
N PHE A 584 21.98 18.16 -28.84
CA PHE A 584 23.02 18.31 -29.86
C PHE A 584 24.43 17.96 -29.39
N GLY A 585 24.60 17.59 -28.11
CA GLY A 585 25.87 17.09 -27.60
C GLY A 585 26.17 15.67 -28.06
N THR A 586 27.44 15.32 -27.99
CA THR A 586 27.92 13.95 -28.22
C THR A 586 27.45 13.01 -27.09
N PRO A 587 27.44 11.68 -27.30
CA PRO A 587 27.11 10.73 -26.25
C PRO A 587 27.95 10.90 -24.97
N ALA A 588 29.22 11.27 -25.10
CA ALA A 588 30.08 11.54 -23.95
C ALA A 588 29.66 12.80 -23.17
N GLN A 589 29.22 13.85 -23.86
CA GLN A 589 28.71 15.07 -23.22
C GLN A 589 27.37 14.81 -22.52
N ARG A 590 26.46 14.05 -23.15
CA ARG A 590 25.17 13.66 -22.53
C ARG A 590 25.38 12.96 -21.18
N ARG A 591 26.34 12.03 -21.13
CA ARG A 591 26.73 11.34 -19.88
C ARG A 591 27.25 12.25 -18.78
N GLN A 592 27.80 13.41 -19.11
CA GLN A 592 28.26 14.37 -18.10
C GLN A 592 27.13 15.24 -17.55
N LEU A 593 26.02 15.34 -18.29
CA LEU A 593 24.89 16.21 -17.98
C LEU A 593 23.77 15.49 -17.22
N LEU A 594 23.70 14.16 -17.34
CA LEU A 594 22.67 13.33 -16.72
C LEU A 594 23.21 12.60 -15.47
N PRO A 595 22.32 12.19 -14.54
CA PRO A 595 22.75 11.50 -13.34
C PRO A 595 23.19 10.07 -13.67
N HIS A 596 24.44 9.73 -13.33
CA HIS A 596 24.97 8.37 -13.42
C HIS A 596 25.26 7.78 -12.06
N ALA A 597 25.19 6.45 -12.00
CA ALA A 597 25.66 5.71 -10.86
C ALA A 597 27.17 5.87 -10.66
N ARG A 598 27.62 5.74 -9.41
CA ARG A 598 29.02 5.93 -9.00
C ARG A 598 29.95 4.82 -9.49
N GLU A 599 29.47 3.59 -9.51
CA GLU A 599 30.26 2.41 -9.85
C GLU A 599 29.67 1.68 -11.05
N GLN A 600 30.54 0.98 -11.77
CA GLN A 600 30.18 0.15 -12.90
C GLN A 600 30.85 -1.21 -12.75
N GLU A 601 30.08 -2.27 -12.98
CA GLU A 601 30.56 -3.63 -12.90
C GLU A 601 30.21 -4.39 -14.17
N GLU A 602 31.20 -5.05 -14.79
CA GLU A 602 31.00 -5.83 -16.01
C GLU A 602 30.86 -7.32 -15.71
N LEU A 603 29.88 -7.97 -16.36
CA LEU A 603 29.74 -9.41 -16.35
C LEU A 603 30.33 -10.00 -17.62
N LEU A 604 31.12 -11.05 -17.45
CA LEU A 604 31.85 -11.73 -18.51
C LEU A 604 31.08 -12.96 -18.99
N ALA A 605 31.22 -13.28 -20.28
CA ALA A 605 30.63 -14.47 -20.86
C ALA A 605 31.25 -15.75 -20.26
N PRO A 606 30.44 -16.73 -19.81
CA PRO A 606 30.94 -17.91 -19.12
C PRO A 606 31.53 -18.93 -20.11
N ALA A 607 31.07 -18.90 -21.36
CA ALA A 607 31.47 -19.77 -22.46
C ALA A 607 31.45 -18.98 -23.78
N ALA A 608 32.03 -19.55 -24.83
CA ALA A 608 31.84 -19.07 -26.19
C ALA A 608 30.47 -19.54 -26.73
N GLY A 609 29.91 -18.82 -27.69
CA GLY A 609 28.65 -19.17 -28.35
C GLY A 609 27.98 -17.97 -28.99
N THR A 610 26.82 -18.18 -29.60
CA THR A 610 25.97 -17.13 -30.16
C THR A 610 24.91 -16.71 -29.16
N VAL A 611 24.70 -15.40 -28.97
CA VAL A 611 23.63 -14.87 -28.12
C VAL A 611 22.28 -15.23 -28.72
N GLU A 612 21.57 -16.18 -28.14
CA GLU A 612 20.20 -16.48 -28.54
C GLU A 612 19.21 -15.47 -27.95
N ARG A 613 19.41 -15.13 -26.67
CA ARG A 613 18.59 -14.14 -25.97
C ARG A 613 19.29 -13.63 -24.71
N VAL A 614 18.89 -12.45 -24.28
CA VAL A 614 19.14 -11.91 -22.95
C VAL A 614 17.79 -11.79 -22.27
N GLN A 615 17.51 -12.60 -21.26
CA GLN A 615 16.21 -12.62 -20.60
C GLN A 615 15.94 -11.28 -19.89
N ALA A 616 14.88 -10.60 -20.31
CA ALA A 616 14.51 -9.29 -19.80
C ALA A 616 14.07 -9.30 -18.32
N LEU A 617 13.35 -10.33 -17.88
CA LEU A 617 12.75 -10.36 -16.54
C LEU A 617 13.80 -10.47 -15.42
N PRO A 618 14.78 -11.40 -15.45
CA PRO A 618 15.83 -11.44 -14.44
C PRO A 618 16.62 -10.14 -14.36
N LEU A 619 16.88 -9.49 -15.51
CA LEU A 619 17.56 -8.20 -15.57
C LEU A 619 16.73 -7.12 -14.86
N ALA A 620 15.45 -7.00 -15.17
CA ALA A 620 14.55 -6.03 -14.57
C ALA A 620 14.39 -6.22 -13.06
N LEU A 621 14.26 -7.46 -12.58
CA LEU A 621 14.14 -7.77 -11.15
C LEU A 621 15.39 -7.36 -10.37
N VAL A 622 16.58 -7.70 -10.88
CA VAL A 622 17.83 -7.30 -10.21
C VAL A 622 18.01 -5.77 -10.22
N LEU A 623 17.71 -5.10 -11.34
CA LEU A 623 17.76 -3.64 -11.39
C LEU A 623 16.76 -2.98 -10.44
N HIS A 624 15.56 -3.56 -10.30
CA HIS A 624 14.56 -3.12 -9.34
C HIS A 624 15.11 -3.20 -7.90
N GLU A 625 15.74 -4.33 -7.53
CA GLU A 625 16.39 -4.50 -6.22
C GLU A 625 17.53 -3.50 -5.97
N LEU A 626 18.26 -3.11 -7.03
CA LEU A 626 19.36 -2.13 -6.94
C LEU A 626 18.86 -0.68 -6.82
N GLY A 627 17.55 -0.46 -6.93
CA GLY A 627 16.89 0.83 -6.75
C GLY A 627 16.44 1.52 -8.04
N ALA A 628 16.43 0.81 -9.18
CA ALA A 628 15.84 1.30 -10.43
C ALA A 628 14.30 1.11 -10.48
N GLY A 629 13.66 0.71 -9.38
CA GLY A 629 12.22 0.61 -9.26
C GLY A 629 11.75 0.97 -7.85
N ARG A 630 10.43 0.99 -7.64
CA ARG A 630 9.83 1.30 -6.35
C ARG A 630 9.34 0.03 -5.67
N SER A 631 9.72 -0.17 -4.42
CA SER A 631 9.10 -1.20 -3.58
C SER A 631 7.90 -0.66 -2.80
N ARG A 632 7.79 0.67 -2.66
CA ARG A 632 6.67 1.35 -2.00
C ARG A 632 6.25 2.61 -2.78
N ALA A 633 4.95 2.88 -2.81
CA ALA A 633 4.41 4.09 -3.41
C ALA A 633 5.03 5.35 -2.77
N GLY A 634 5.49 6.29 -3.62
CA GLY A 634 6.12 7.54 -3.20
C GLY A 634 7.61 7.44 -2.85
N GLU A 635 8.23 6.25 -2.95
CA GLU A 635 9.66 6.07 -2.75
C GLU A 635 10.48 6.74 -3.87
N PRO A 636 11.60 7.42 -3.55
CA PRO A 636 12.53 7.92 -4.55
C PRO A 636 13.25 6.76 -5.24
N ILE A 637 13.54 6.92 -6.52
CA ILE A 637 14.26 5.95 -7.34
C ILE A 637 15.69 6.44 -7.63
N ARG A 638 16.59 5.50 -7.89
CA ARG A 638 17.97 5.80 -8.28
C ARG A 638 18.06 5.87 -9.79
N LEU A 639 18.01 7.10 -10.30
CA LEU A 639 17.88 7.38 -11.75
C LEU A 639 19.13 6.96 -12.55
N GLY A 640 20.31 6.98 -11.93
CA GLY A 640 21.57 6.57 -12.55
C GLY A 640 21.83 5.06 -12.54
N VAL A 641 21.05 4.27 -11.78
CA VAL A 641 21.16 2.80 -11.73
C VAL A 641 20.49 2.20 -12.95
N GLY A 642 21.12 1.18 -13.54
CA GLY A 642 20.65 0.52 -14.75
C GLY A 642 21.66 -0.48 -15.30
N ALA A 643 21.41 -0.99 -16.50
CA ALA A 643 22.35 -1.85 -17.21
C ALA A 643 22.44 -1.51 -18.71
N GLU A 644 23.63 -1.72 -19.26
CA GLU A 644 23.98 -1.58 -20.68
C GLU A 644 24.37 -2.96 -21.24
N LEU A 645 23.66 -3.40 -22.28
CA LEU A 645 23.97 -4.59 -23.05
C LEU A 645 25.13 -4.29 -24.00
N LEU A 646 26.27 -4.96 -23.80
CA LEU A 646 27.48 -4.81 -24.60
C LEU A 646 27.48 -5.71 -25.85
N VAL A 647 26.51 -6.62 -25.92
CA VAL A 647 26.28 -7.55 -27.03
C VAL A 647 24.90 -7.35 -27.64
N HIS A 648 24.63 -7.99 -28.78
CA HIS A 648 23.30 -8.05 -29.38
C HIS A 648 22.88 -9.49 -29.66
N VAL A 649 21.58 -9.74 -29.74
CA VAL A 649 21.02 -11.04 -30.12
C VAL A 649 21.52 -11.42 -31.52
N GLY A 650 21.93 -12.68 -31.67
CA GLY A 650 22.50 -13.23 -32.90
C GLY A 650 24.01 -12.98 -33.07
N GLN A 651 24.65 -12.25 -32.15
CA GLN A 651 26.10 -12.04 -32.13
C GLN A 651 26.84 -13.28 -31.59
N SER A 652 27.95 -13.69 -32.22
CA SER A 652 28.89 -14.64 -31.61
C SER A 652 29.85 -13.95 -30.66
N LEU A 653 30.14 -14.59 -29.52
CA LEU A 653 31.05 -14.12 -28.50
C LEU A 653 32.02 -15.21 -28.04
N SER A 654 33.17 -14.77 -27.54
CA SER A 654 34.16 -15.62 -26.91
C SER A 654 33.96 -15.67 -25.40
N ARG A 655 34.42 -16.76 -24.76
CA ARG A 655 34.49 -16.83 -23.30
C ARG A 655 35.31 -15.67 -22.75
N GLY A 656 34.83 -15.03 -21.69
CA GLY A 656 35.50 -13.90 -21.04
C GLY A 656 35.20 -12.53 -21.66
N THR A 657 34.48 -12.45 -22.78
CA THR A 657 34.02 -11.17 -23.35
C THR A 657 32.97 -10.53 -22.42
N PRO A 658 33.09 -9.23 -22.07
CA PRO A 658 32.03 -8.50 -21.38
C PRO A 658 30.72 -8.48 -22.18
N TRP A 659 29.61 -8.83 -21.56
CA TRP A 659 28.30 -8.87 -22.22
C TRP A 659 27.26 -7.92 -21.59
N LEU A 660 27.42 -7.61 -20.31
CA LEU A 660 26.57 -6.69 -19.55
C LEU A 660 27.44 -5.78 -18.71
N ARG A 661 27.12 -4.49 -18.71
CA ARG A 661 27.66 -3.53 -17.73
C ARG A 661 26.54 -3.06 -16.83
N VAL A 662 26.71 -3.21 -15.53
CA VAL A 662 25.73 -2.79 -14.51
C VAL A 662 26.21 -1.51 -13.86
N HIS A 663 25.33 -0.51 -13.83
CA HIS A 663 25.54 0.79 -13.19
C HIS A 663 24.88 0.76 -11.81
N LEU A 664 25.66 0.94 -10.74
CA LEU A 664 25.19 0.74 -9.37
C LEU A 664 25.61 1.84 -8.40
N ASP A 665 24.68 2.24 -7.54
CA ASP A 665 24.88 3.17 -6.43
C ASP A 665 24.82 2.39 -5.11
N GLY A 666 25.86 1.62 -4.81
CA GLY A 666 25.83 0.71 -3.68
C GLY A 666 27.04 -0.21 -3.63
N PRO A 667 27.01 -1.23 -2.76
CA PRO A 667 28.03 -2.28 -2.79
C PRO A 667 27.97 -3.06 -4.10
N ALA A 668 29.09 -3.70 -4.44
CA ALA A 668 29.18 -4.62 -5.57
C ALA A 668 28.05 -5.66 -5.58
N LEU A 669 27.76 -6.21 -6.76
CA LEU A 669 26.69 -7.19 -6.93
C LEU A 669 26.88 -8.37 -5.98
N THR A 670 25.81 -8.70 -5.25
CA THR A 670 25.79 -9.93 -4.43
C THR A 670 25.89 -11.15 -5.32
N ASP A 671 26.38 -12.27 -4.78
CA ASP A 671 26.50 -13.52 -5.55
C ASP A 671 25.17 -14.00 -6.14
N SER A 672 24.05 -13.77 -5.43
CA SER A 672 22.71 -14.08 -5.93
C SER A 672 22.33 -13.22 -7.13
N GLN A 673 22.55 -11.91 -7.06
CA GLN A 673 22.28 -10.99 -8.16
C GLN A 673 23.17 -11.29 -9.36
N ARG A 674 24.47 -11.55 -9.14
CA ARG A 674 25.40 -11.96 -10.19
C ARG A 674 24.94 -13.23 -10.88
N ARG A 675 24.55 -14.27 -10.13
CA ARG A 675 24.02 -15.52 -10.70
C ARG A 675 22.74 -15.30 -11.49
N ALA A 676 21.82 -14.48 -10.98
CA ALA A 676 20.57 -14.16 -11.66
C ALA A 676 20.83 -13.45 -13.00
N LEU A 677 21.68 -12.43 -13.00
CA LEU A 677 22.09 -11.73 -14.22
C LEU A 677 22.84 -12.64 -15.19
N GLN A 678 23.77 -13.46 -14.70
CA GLN A 678 24.52 -14.40 -15.54
C GLN A 678 23.60 -15.44 -16.19
N GLY A 679 22.58 -15.91 -15.47
CA GLY A 679 21.55 -16.82 -15.98
C GLY A 679 20.61 -16.19 -17.00
N ALA A 680 20.58 -14.85 -17.11
CA ALA A 680 19.80 -14.15 -18.12
C ALA A 680 20.42 -14.29 -19.52
N LEU A 681 21.74 -14.45 -19.62
CA LEU A 681 22.43 -14.67 -20.90
C LEU A 681 22.23 -16.11 -21.37
N VAL A 682 21.59 -16.29 -22.53
CA VAL A 682 21.39 -17.60 -23.15
C VAL A 682 22.22 -17.68 -24.42
N LEU A 683 23.12 -18.67 -24.45
CA LEU A 683 24.02 -18.95 -25.56
C LEU A 683 23.62 -20.25 -26.26
N SER A 684 23.88 -20.32 -27.57
CA SER A 684 23.81 -21.55 -28.35
C SER A 684 25.05 -21.77 -29.21
N ASP A 685 25.14 -22.97 -29.78
CA ASP A 685 26.15 -23.32 -30.80
C ASP A 685 25.70 -22.95 -32.23
N ARG A 686 24.61 -22.20 -32.38
CA ARG A 686 24.09 -21.80 -33.70
C ARG A 686 25.01 -20.77 -34.35
N ALA A 687 25.08 -20.78 -35.68
CA ALA A 687 25.77 -19.72 -36.40
C ALA A 687 25.13 -18.33 -36.14
N PRO A 688 25.92 -17.23 -36.17
CA PRO A 688 25.40 -15.87 -36.02
C PRO A 688 24.24 -15.55 -36.97
N PHE A 689 23.28 -14.75 -36.50
CA PHE A 689 22.08 -14.39 -37.24
C PHE A 689 21.69 -12.93 -36.98
N PRO A 690 20.93 -12.27 -37.87
CA PRO A 690 20.49 -10.89 -37.65
C PRO A 690 19.43 -10.81 -36.55
N THR A 691 19.45 -9.74 -35.75
CA THR A 691 18.44 -9.46 -34.73
C THR A 691 17.04 -9.42 -35.37
N PRO A 692 16.07 -10.24 -34.91
CA PRO A 692 14.72 -10.21 -35.42
C PRO A 692 13.97 -8.94 -34.98
N SER A 693 12.97 -8.52 -35.76
CA SER A 693 12.05 -7.46 -35.35
C SER A 693 11.24 -7.90 -34.12
N PRO A 694 11.02 -7.02 -33.13
CA PRO A 694 10.12 -7.31 -32.02
C PRO A 694 8.64 -7.22 -32.41
N PHE A 695 8.29 -6.68 -33.59
CA PHE A 695 6.91 -6.51 -34.03
C PHE A 695 6.35 -7.81 -34.63
N ALA A 696 5.28 -8.35 -34.05
CA ALA A 696 4.70 -9.63 -34.47
C ALA A 696 3.39 -9.50 -35.25
N GLU A 697 2.42 -8.75 -34.72
CA GLU A 697 1.05 -8.73 -35.26
C GLU A 697 0.40 -7.37 -35.00
N LEU A 698 -0.50 -6.96 -35.90
CA LEU A 698 -1.35 -5.78 -35.71
C LEU A 698 -2.82 -6.20 -35.64
N VAL A 699 -3.49 -5.82 -34.55
CA VAL A 699 -4.91 -5.98 -34.32
C VAL A 699 -5.61 -4.66 -34.65
N LEU A 700 -6.53 -4.70 -35.59
CA LEU A 700 -7.29 -3.56 -36.06
C LEU A 700 -8.70 -3.54 -35.45
N PRO A 701 -9.36 -2.36 -35.41
CA PRO A 701 -10.75 -2.30 -34.99
C PRO A 701 -11.65 -3.06 -35.98
N PRO A 702 -12.75 -3.68 -35.52
CA PRO A 702 -13.61 -4.52 -36.35
C PRO A 702 -14.15 -3.81 -37.61
N THR A 703 -14.27 -2.48 -37.56
CA THR A 703 -14.76 -1.63 -38.66
C THR A 703 -13.66 -1.10 -39.58
N ALA A 704 -12.38 -1.39 -39.34
CA ALA A 704 -11.26 -1.02 -40.21
C ALA A 704 -10.88 -2.12 -41.23
N ALA A 705 -11.67 -3.18 -41.33
CA ALA A 705 -11.63 -4.06 -42.50
C ALA A 705 -12.18 -3.29 -43.72
N GLN A 706 -11.26 -2.53 -44.36
CA GLN A 706 -11.25 -1.89 -45.68
C GLN A 706 -12.59 -1.48 -46.33
N PRO A 707 -12.70 -0.25 -46.91
CA PRO A 707 -13.54 -0.10 -48.10
C PRO A 707 -12.98 -0.91 -49.28
#